data_AF-A0A9R1ARR0-F1
#
_entry.id   AF-A0A9R1ARR0-F1
#
_cell.length_a   1.000
_cell.length_b   1.000
_cell.length_c   1.000
_cell.angle_alpha   90.00
_cell.angle_beta   90.00
_cell.angle_gamma   90.00
#
_symmetry.space_group_name_H-M   'P 1'
#
loop_
_entity.id
_entity.type
_entity.pdbx_description
1 polymer ?
#
loop_
_entity_poly.entity_id
_entity_poly.type
_entity_poly.pdbx_seq_one_letter_code
_entity_poly.pdbx_strand_id
1 'polypeptide(L)'
;MCMSIFSALVKADKTGDPAPPLGFSKLTCSEAEHAVSGNLCRCTGYRPIIDACKSFAADVDLEDLGLNSFWNKGIDRADVGKLPGYSSGAICTFPEFLKAEIKGQTNDVPAATYDGWYRPKSIQDLRNLFDSNWFNENSVKIVASNTGAGVYKDQDLYEKYIDIKGIPELSVINRSNKGVEIGAAVSISKAIEVFSDGTPVFRKIAGHLSKVASPFVRNTATIGGNVIMAQRLPFASDIVTVLLAVGSTVTIQTASKMLCLTLEEFLEQPPCDAKTILLTIFVPDWGSDSVIFETSRAAPRPFGNAVSYVNSAFLARTSGDAASGELLIEDICLAFGAYGVDHATRARKVEKFLKGKPVSAPVVLEAVQLLKDVISPSEGTTHPEYRVSLAVSFLFSFLSSLSNNLNEPAKSIAPNGSCAESSPEKHDEVASDGLPIRSRQELVFNDEYEPVGKPITKAGAELQASGEAVYVDDIPAPKDCLYGAFIYSTHPHAHIKGVNFKSSLASKKVITVISAKDIPAGGRNVGSAFPMLGDEALFGDPVSEFAGQNIGIVIAETQKYAYMAAKQAIIEYSTENLEPPILTIEDAIQHNSYFPVLPFLAPQPVGDFDQGMSEADHKILSGEIKLESQYYFYMETQTALAIPDEDNCITVYSSAQLPEITQNVVADCLGIPYHNVRIITRRVGGGFGGKAMKGSYVSAPLYNNMRINL
;
A
#
# COMPACT_ATOMS: atom_id res chain seq x y z
N MET A 1 -14.28 -2.16 -5.13
CA MET A 1 -15.01 -1.54 -6.26
C MET A 1 -16.49 -1.42 -5.92
N CYS A 2 -17.30 -2.48 -6.00
CA CYS A 2 -18.75 -2.41 -5.74
C CYS A 2 -19.10 -1.80 -4.37
N MET A 3 -18.44 -2.25 -3.29
CA MET A 3 -18.66 -1.67 -1.95
C MET A 3 -18.24 -0.21 -1.84
N SER A 4 -17.24 0.20 -2.60
CA SER A 4 -16.73 1.58 -2.59
C SER A 4 -17.75 2.53 -3.21
N ILE A 5 -18.25 2.20 -4.41
CA ILE A 5 -19.28 3.00 -5.07
C ILE A 5 -20.61 2.95 -4.29
N PHE A 6 -21.00 1.78 -3.76
CA PHE A 6 -22.18 1.66 -2.89
C PHE A 6 -22.10 2.62 -1.68
N SER A 7 -20.95 2.66 -1.01
CA SER A 7 -20.74 3.57 0.13
C SER A 7 -20.83 5.04 -0.27
N ALA A 8 -20.32 5.40 -1.45
CA ALA A 8 -20.42 6.75 -2.00
C ALA A 8 -21.88 7.14 -2.32
N LEU A 9 -22.65 6.25 -2.97
CA LEU A 9 -24.07 6.45 -3.26
C LEU A 9 -24.88 6.68 -1.98
N VAL A 10 -24.70 5.83 -0.97
CA VAL A 10 -25.37 5.96 0.34
C VAL A 10 -24.97 7.25 1.07
N LYS A 11 -23.73 7.73 0.89
CA LYS A 11 -23.29 9.01 1.46
C LYS A 11 -23.95 10.19 0.74
N ALA A 12 -24.01 10.16 -0.59
CA ALA A 12 -24.64 11.20 -1.40
C ALA A 12 -26.13 11.37 -1.08
N ASP A 13 -26.84 10.28 -0.79
CA ASP A 13 -28.25 10.34 -0.37
C ASP A 13 -28.51 11.18 0.90
N LYS A 14 -27.50 11.34 1.76
CA LYS A 14 -27.60 12.09 3.02
C LYS A 14 -27.34 13.58 2.85
N THR A 15 -26.92 14.03 1.66
CA THR A 15 -26.64 15.45 1.43
C THR A 15 -27.92 16.25 1.23
N GLY A 16 -27.89 17.51 1.63
CA GLY A 16 -28.99 18.47 1.45
C GLY A 16 -29.16 18.97 0.01
N ASP A 17 -28.43 18.39 -0.96
CA ASP A 17 -28.40 18.86 -2.34
C ASP A 17 -29.75 18.63 -3.06
N PRO A 18 -30.02 19.35 -4.17
CA PRO A 18 -31.23 19.18 -4.97
C PRO A 18 -31.46 17.73 -5.40
N ALA A 19 -32.72 17.38 -5.68
CA ALA A 19 -33.05 16.05 -6.18
C ALA A 19 -32.38 15.80 -7.55
N PRO A 20 -31.71 14.65 -7.75
CA PRO A 20 -31.09 14.32 -9.03
C PRO A 20 -32.16 13.94 -10.07
N PRO A 21 -31.80 13.87 -11.37
CA PRO A 21 -32.68 13.30 -12.39
C PRO A 21 -33.12 11.87 -12.05
N LEU A 22 -34.30 11.45 -12.55
CA LEU A 22 -34.84 10.12 -12.29
C LEU A 22 -33.85 9.03 -12.73
N GLY A 23 -33.53 8.08 -11.85
CA GLY A 23 -32.58 7.00 -12.11
C GLY A 23 -31.12 7.32 -11.77
N PHE A 24 -30.80 8.54 -11.34
CA PHE A 24 -29.45 8.98 -10.96
C PHE A 24 -29.34 9.25 -9.45
N SER A 25 -28.11 9.26 -8.96
CA SER A 25 -27.74 9.65 -7.59
C SER A 25 -27.36 11.13 -7.52
N LYS A 26 -27.33 11.71 -6.31
CA LYS A 26 -26.76 13.05 -6.05
C LYS A 26 -25.24 13.10 -6.20
N LEU A 27 -24.59 11.95 -6.36
CA LEU A 27 -23.16 11.81 -6.56
C LEU A 27 -22.70 12.57 -7.81
N THR A 28 -21.56 13.25 -7.76
CA THR A 28 -20.90 13.85 -8.93
C THR A 28 -19.93 12.86 -9.60
N CYS A 29 -19.56 13.11 -10.86
CA CYS A 29 -18.58 12.28 -11.58
C CYS A 29 -17.22 12.26 -10.88
N SER A 30 -16.79 13.40 -10.33
CA SER A 30 -15.55 13.50 -9.55
C SER A 30 -15.61 12.64 -8.28
N GLU A 31 -16.72 12.70 -7.55
CA GLU A 31 -16.90 11.85 -6.36
C GLU A 31 -16.98 10.36 -6.72
N ALA A 32 -17.59 10.01 -7.85
CA ALA A 32 -17.65 8.63 -8.35
C ALA A 32 -16.25 8.08 -8.69
N GLU A 33 -15.40 8.87 -9.35
CA GLU A 33 -13.99 8.53 -9.59
C GLU A 33 -13.22 8.38 -8.28
N HIS A 34 -13.33 9.38 -7.39
CA HIS A 34 -12.62 9.39 -6.12
C HIS A 34 -13.05 8.23 -5.21
N ALA A 35 -14.31 7.79 -5.28
CA ALA A 35 -14.82 6.66 -4.50
C ALA A 35 -14.03 5.35 -4.73
N VAL A 36 -13.53 5.12 -5.95
CA VAL A 36 -12.79 3.91 -6.31
C VAL A 36 -11.27 4.11 -6.39
N SER A 37 -10.77 5.33 -6.18
CA SER A 37 -9.33 5.67 -6.22
C SER A 37 -8.45 4.84 -5.28
N GLY A 38 -9.03 4.35 -4.18
CA GLY A 38 -8.35 3.51 -3.18
C GLY A 38 -8.28 2.02 -3.54
N ASN A 39 -8.88 1.59 -4.65
CA ASN A 39 -8.98 0.19 -5.04
C ASN A 39 -8.02 -0.13 -6.18
N LEU A 40 -7.36 -1.30 -6.11
CA LEU A 40 -6.50 -1.78 -7.18
C LEU A 40 -7.21 -2.81 -8.07
N CYS A 41 -6.94 -2.73 -9.37
CA CYS A 41 -7.34 -3.73 -10.36
C CYS A 41 -6.20 -3.95 -11.35
N ARG A 42 -5.81 -5.22 -11.57
CA ARG A 42 -4.74 -5.58 -12.50
C ARG A 42 -5.24 -5.86 -13.93
N CYS A 43 -6.53 -6.12 -14.11
CA CYS A 43 -7.06 -6.66 -15.37
C CYS A 43 -7.67 -5.60 -16.30
N THR A 44 -8.42 -4.63 -15.78
CA THR A 44 -9.36 -3.83 -16.59
C THR A 44 -8.80 -2.50 -17.09
N GLY A 45 -7.65 -2.07 -16.56
CA GLY A 45 -7.14 -0.71 -16.80
C GLY A 45 -8.03 0.39 -16.23
N TYR A 46 -8.93 0.07 -15.28
CA TYR A 46 -9.88 0.95 -14.59
C TYR A 46 -10.97 1.61 -15.43
N ARG A 47 -10.71 1.95 -16.70
CA ARG A 47 -11.64 2.63 -17.60
C ARG A 47 -13.10 2.11 -17.53
N PRO A 48 -13.40 0.81 -17.74
CA PRO A 48 -14.79 0.33 -17.68
C PRO A 48 -15.42 0.40 -16.27
N ILE A 49 -14.61 0.39 -15.22
CA ILE A 49 -15.08 0.52 -13.83
C ILE A 49 -15.49 1.97 -13.56
N ILE A 50 -14.66 2.92 -14.00
CA ILE A 50 -14.92 4.35 -13.86
C ILE A 50 -16.16 4.75 -14.65
N ASP A 51 -16.29 4.31 -15.90
CA ASP A 51 -17.49 4.57 -16.72
C ASP A 51 -18.77 4.08 -16.01
N ALA A 52 -18.73 2.88 -15.44
CA ALA A 52 -19.86 2.32 -14.69
C ALA A 52 -20.17 3.14 -13.42
N CYS A 53 -19.16 3.61 -12.68
CA CYS A 53 -19.37 4.44 -11.49
C CYS A 53 -19.99 5.80 -11.85
N LYS A 54 -19.51 6.43 -12.93
CA LYS A 54 -20.02 7.71 -13.44
C LYS A 54 -21.44 7.62 -13.95
N SER A 55 -21.87 6.46 -14.46
CA SER A 55 -23.25 6.29 -14.96
C SER A 55 -24.33 6.57 -13.91
N PHE A 56 -23.99 6.57 -12.62
CA PHE A 56 -24.89 6.94 -11.52
C PHE A 56 -24.88 8.43 -11.16
N ALA A 57 -23.94 9.22 -11.69
CA ALA A 57 -23.72 10.59 -11.26
C ALA A 57 -24.75 11.57 -11.87
N ALA A 58 -25.10 12.61 -11.12
CA ALA A 58 -26.08 13.62 -11.55
C ALA A 58 -25.60 14.49 -12.72
N ASP A 59 -24.29 14.65 -12.85
CA ASP A 59 -23.60 15.52 -13.80
C ASP A 59 -22.92 14.74 -14.94
N VAL A 60 -23.28 13.46 -15.15
CA VAL A 60 -22.65 12.61 -16.15
C VAL A 60 -23.00 13.04 -17.58
N ASP A 61 -21.96 13.17 -18.41
CA ASP A 61 -22.09 13.21 -19.86
C ASP A 61 -22.06 11.77 -20.40
N LEU A 62 -23.19 11.32 -20.96
CA LEU A 62 -23.34 9.95 -21.47
C LEU A 62 -22.51 9.71 -22.74
N GLU A 63 -22.15 10.76 -23.49
CA GLU A 63 -21.28 10.64 -24.68
C GLU A 63 -19.82 10.38 -24.30
N ASP A 64 -19.42 10.76 -23.09
CA ASP A 64 -18.09 10.55 -22.51
C ASP A 64 -17.94 9.17 -21.85
N LEU A 65 -18.99 8.34 -21.82
CA LEU A 65 -18.94 6.98 -21.28
C LEU A 65 -18.50 5.97 -22.36
N GLY A 66 -17.41 5.23 -22.09
CA GLY A 66 -16.93 4.13 -22.94
C GLY A 66 -17.77 2.84 -22.90
N LEU A 67 -19.08 2.96 -22.64
CA LEU A 67 -20.00 1.84 -22.49
C LEU A 67 -20.73 1.57 -23.81
N ASN A 68 -20.12 0.72 -24.66
CA ASN A 68 -20.59 0.44 -26.03
C ASN A 68 -22.00 -0.17 -26.13
N SER A 69 -22.63 -0.56 -25.02
CA SER A 69 -23.98 -1.13 -24.98
C SER A 69 -25.11 -0.07 -24.94
N PHE A 70 -24.78 1.21 -24.69
CA PHE A 70 -25.79 2.22 -24.36
C PHE A 70 -25.90 3.37 -25.37
N TRP A 71 -24.93 3.48 -26.30
CA TRP A 71 -24.93 4.52 -27.33
C TRP A 71 -24.29 4.03 -28.63
N ASN A 72 -24.94 4.32 -29.77
CA ASN A 72 -24.44 4.02 -31.12
C ASN A 72 -24.22 5.33 -31.89
N LYS A 73 -23.14 5.39 -32.67
CA LYS A 73 -22.83 6.52 -33.55
C LYS A 73 -23.98 6.78 -34.53
N GLY A 74 -24.52 8.00 -34.53
CA GLY A 74 -25.63 8.41 -35.41
C GLY A 74 -27.02 8.37 -34.79
N ILE A 75 -27.15 8.05 -33.49
CA ILE A 75 -28.39 8.22 -32.72
C ILE A 75 -28.34 9.56 -31.98
N ASP A 76 -29.36 10.41 -32.16
CA ASP A 76 -29.42 11.78 -31.62
C ASP A 76 -29.40 11.87 -30.08
N ARG A 77 -29.75 10.79 -29.36
CA ARG A 77 -29.75 10.74 -27.88
C ARG A 77 -29.40 9.36 -27.34
N ALA A 78 -28.59 9.32 -26.27
CA ALA A 78 -28.31 8.10 -25.51
C ALA A 78 -29.59 7.55 -24.84
N ASP A 79 -29.74 6.22 -24.85
CA ASP A 79 -30.91 5.54 -24.27
C ASP A 79 -30.69 5.28 -22.78
N VAL A 80 -31.08 6.25 -21.96
CA VAL A 80 -30.98 6.21 -20.49
C VAL A 80 -31.70 4.99 -19.89
N GLY A 81 -32.75 4.48 -20.56
CA GLY A 81 -33.50 3.31 -20.09
C GLY A 81 -32.70 2.00 -20.08
N LYS A 82 -31.56 1.96 -20.78
CA LYS A 82 -30.65 0.81 -20.77
C LYS A 82 -29.62 0.87 -19.63
N LEU A 83 -29.47 2.02 -18.96
CA LEU A 83 -28.59 2.13 -17.79
C LEU A 83 -29.23 1.48 -16.56
N PRO A 84 -28.45 0.91 -15.65
CA PRO A 84 -28.96 0.48 -14.35
C PRO A 84 -29.43 1.71 -13.57
N GLY A 85 -30.73 1.80 -13.31
CA GLY A 85 -31.31 2.91 -12.53
C GLY A 85 -30.95 2.83 -11.05
N TYR A 86 -30.68 3.98 -10.43
CA TYR A 86 -30.50 4.13 -8.99
C TYR A 86 -31.81 4.57 -8.31
N SER A 87 -32.10 4.01 -7.14
CA SER A 87 -33.24 4.39 -6.30
C SER A 87 -32.80 4.53 -4.85
N SER A 88 -32.87 5.77 -4.34
CA SER A 88 -32.50 6.09 -2.95
C SER A 88 -33.39 5.34 -1.95
N GLY A 89 -32.79 4.91 -0.83
CA GLY A 89 -33.50 4.31 0.30
C GLY A 89 -34.01 2.87 0.10
N ALA A 90 -33.80 2.26 -1.07
CA ALA A 90 -34.26 0.91 -1.36
C ALA A 90 -33.52 -0.18 -0.56
N ILE A 91 -32.28 0.09 -0.14
CA ILE A 91 -31.38 -0.90 0.47
C ILE A 91 -30.70 -0.24 1.66
N CYS A 92 -30.93 -0.77 2.86
CA CYS A 92 -30.23 -0.48 4.13
C CYS A 92 -31.00 0.42 5.13
N THR A 93 -31.82 -0.21 5.95
CA THR A 93 -32.17 0.33 7.28
C THR A 93 -31.09 -0.10 8.27
N PHE A 94 -30.51 0.85 9.01
CA PHE A 94 -29.60 0.52 10.10
C PHE A 94 -30.33 -0.37 11.12
N PRO A 95 -29.79 -1.54 11.52
CA PRO A 95 -30.54 -2.50 12.33
C PRO A 95 -31.07 -1.90 13.63
N GLU A 96 -32.37 -2.06 13.89
CA GLU A 96 -33.02 -1.47 15.07
C GLU A 96 -32.41 -1.96 16.40
N PHE A 97 -32.01 -3.22 16.47
CA PHE A 97 -31.35 -3.77 17.66
C PHE A 97 -30.02 -3.06 17.97
N LEU A 98 -29.24 -2.69 16.95
CA LEU A 98 -28.01 -1.91 17.14
C LEU A 98 -28.32 -0.47 17.58
N LYS A 99 -29.41 0.14 17.10
CA LYS A 99 -29.84 1.48 17.59
C LYS A 99 -30.19 1.41 19.06
N ALA A 100 -30.88 0.35 19.48
CA ALA A 100 -31.23 0.12 20.88
C ALA A 100 -29.97 -0.11 21.74
N GLU A 101 -29.02 -0.92 21.28
CA GLU A 101 -27.75 -1.14 21.99
C GLU A 101 -26.93 0.15 22.12
N ILE A 102 -26.78 0.94 21.05
CA ILE A 102 -26.05 2.23 21.10
C ILE A 102 -26.72 3.18 22.10
N LYS A 103 -28.06 3.23 22.12
CA LYS A 103 -28.82 4.03 23.10
C LYS A 103 -28.74 3.49 24.53
N GLY A 104 -28.48 2.20 24.70
CA GLY A 104 -28.37 1.53 26.00
C GLY A 104 -26.95 1.52 26.57
N GLN A 105 -25.91 1.53 25.73
CA GLN A 105 -24.49 1.55 26.12
C GLN A 105 -24.05 2.85 26.80
N THR A 106 -24.88 3.90 26.78
CA THR A 106 -24.74 5.07 27.65
C THR A 106 -24.90 4.74 29.13
N ASN A 107 -25.41 3.55 29.49
CA ASN A 107 -25.48 3.04 30.87
C ASN A 107 -24.78 1.67 31.01
N ASP A 108 -23.71 1.63 31.82
CA ASP A 108 -23.22 0.47 32.59
C ASP A 108 -23.12 -0.93 31.96
N VAL A 109 -22.52 -1.08 30.77
CA VAL A 109 -21.96 -2.39 30.38
C VAL A 109 -20.53 -2.52 30.93
N PRO A 110 -20.16 -3.53 31.73
CA PRO A 110 -18.77 -3.74 32.18
C PRO A 110 -17.81 -3.79 30.99
N ALA A 111 -16.53 -3.45 31.19
CA ALA A 111 -15.50 -3.61 30.16
C ALA A 111 -15.57 -5.04 29.61
N ALA A 112 -16.07 -5.19 28.38
CA ALA A 112 -16.29 -6.50 27.78
C ALA A 112 -14.92 -7.18 27.65
N THR A 113 -14.72 -8.21 28.47
CA THR A 113 -13.52 -9.05 28.49
C THR A 113 -13.83 -10.24 27.62
N TYR A 114 -13.43 -10.15 26.36
CA TYR A 114 -13.24 -11.36 25.55
C TYR A 114 -11.85 -11.89 25.89
N ASP A 115 -11.66 -13.20 25.93
CA ASP A 115 -10.38 -13.79 26.30
C ASP A 115 -9.24 -13.20 25.46
N GLY A 116 -8.43 -12.32 26.06
CA GLY A 116 -7.34 -11.61 25.38
C GLY A 116 -7.62 -10.19 24.86
N TRP A 117 -8.84 -9.65 24.93
CA TRP A 117 -9.17 -8.30 24.43
C TRP A 117 -9.87 -7.43 25.48
N TYR A 118 -9.29 -6.27 25.78
CA TYR A 118 -9.77 -5.32 26.79
C TYR A 118 -10.19 -3.99 26.14
N ARG A 119 -11.30 -3.42 26.61
CA ARG A 119 -11.86 -2.13 26.15
C ARG A 119 -12.06 -1.19 27.34
N PRO A 120 -11.03 -0.45 27.77
CA PRO A 120 -11.18 0.61 28.77
C PRO A 120 -12.18 1.67 28.29
N LYS A 121 -12.96 2.24 29.23
CA LYS A 121 -13.93 3.30 28.92
C LYS A 121 -13.42 4.70 29.24
N SER A 122 -12.37 4.79 30.05
CA SER A 122 -11.73 6.04 30.46
C SER A 122 -10.22 5.87 30.54
N ILE A 123 -9.49 6.98 30.61
CA ILE A 123 -8.05 6.96 30.88
C ILE A 123 -7.75 6.33 32.26
N GLN A 124 -8.66 6.51 33.24
CA GLN A 124 -8.48 5.92 34.56
C GLN A 124 -8.61 4.38 34.52
N ASP A 125 -9.56 3.85 33.75
CA ASP A 125 -9.70 2.40 33.58
C ASP A 125 -8.46 1.79 32.92
N LEU A 126 -7.91 2.48 31.93
CA LEU A 126 -6.67 2.06 31.26
C LEU A 126 -5.49 2.03 32.23
N ARG A 127 -5.37 3.00 33.14
CA ARG A 127 -4.34 3.00 34.18
C ARG A 127 -4.53 1.86 35.18
N ASN A 128 -5.75 1.69 35.69
CA ASN A 128 -6.08 0.59 36.60
C ASN A 128 -5.73 -0.77 36.00
N LEU A 129 -5.92 -0.91 34.68
CA LEU A 129 -5.55 -2.09 33.93
C LEU A 129 -4.02 -2.30 33.95
N PHE A 130 -3.20 -1.29 33.64
CA PHE A 130 -1.74 -1.43 33.75
C PHE A 130 -1.24 -1.66 35.18
N ASP A 131 -1.87 -1.06 36.19
CA ASP A 131 -1.46 -1.17 37.60
C ASP A 131 -1.82 -2.53 38.23
N SER A 132 -2.77 -3.27 37.63
CA SER A 132 -3.20 -4.57 38.13
C SER A 132 -2.14 -5.68 38.09
N ASN A 133 -0.97 -5.43 37.49
CA ASN A 133 0.08 -6.43 37.21
C ASN A 133 -0.41 -7.68 36.46
N TRP A 134 -1.59 -7.63 35.84
CA TRP A 134 -2.10 -8.71 34.99
C TRP A 134 -1.33 -8.84 33.67
N PHE A 135 -0.42 -7.90 33.38
CA PHE A 135 0.22 -7.71 32.09
C PHE A 135 1.74 -7.77 32.22
N ASN A 136 2.37 -8.56 31.36
CA ASN A 136 3.77 -8.35 31.00
C ASN A 136 3.79 -7.32 29.85
N GLU A 137 4.58 -6.26 29.96
CA GLU A 137 4.63 -5.19 28.96
C GLU A 137 4.98 -5.71 27.56
N ASN A 138 5.73 -6.81 27.49
CA ASN A 138 6.12 -7.44 26.22
C ASN A 138 5.03 -8.32 25.60
N SER A 139 3.90 -8.56 26.28
CA SER A 139 2.81 -9.41 25.79
C SER A 139 1.50 -8.67 25.47
N VAL A 140 1.53 -7.32 25.52
CA VAL A 140 0.36 -6.46 25.27
C VAL A 140 0.52 -5.61 24.02
N LYS A 141 -0.56 -5.50 23.24
CA LYS A 141 -0.67 -4.55 22.12
C LYS A 141 -1.75 -3.50 22.37
N ILE A 142 -1.38 -2.23 22.29
CA ILE A 142 -2.34 -1.12 22.23
C ILE A 142 -2.87 -1.00 20.80
N VAL A 143 -4.19 -0.95 20.67
CA VAL A 143 -4.90 -0.90 19.40
C VAL A 143 -5.91 0.24 19.43
N ALA A 144 -5.95 1.03 18.35
CA ALA A 144 -7.08 1.91 18.08
C ALA A 144 -7.83 1.41 16.83
N SER A 145 -7.14 1.34 15.69
CA SER A 145 -7.72 0.91 14.41
C SER A 145 -6.95 -0.20 13.70
N ASN A 146 -5.74 -0.51 14.17
CA ASN A 146 -4.87 -1.57 13.65
C ASN A 146 -4.54 -1.45 12.14
N THR A 147 -4.76 -0.30 11.49
CA THR A 147 -4.52 -0.12 10.05
C THR A 147 -3.05 -0.27 9.67
N GLY A 148 -2.13 0.05 10.60
CA GLY A 148 -0.68 -0.12 10.39
C GLY A 148 -0.25 -1.57 10.21
N ALA A 149 -0.97 -2.53 10.81
CA ALA A 149 -0.60 -3.96 10.80
C ALA A 149 -0.62 -4.59 9.39
N GLY A 150 -1.29 -3.96 8.41
CA GLY A 150 -1.27 -4.42 7.02
C GLY A 150 0.10 -4.26 6.36
N VAL A 151 0.87 -3.24 6.74
CA VAL A 151 2.21 -2.95 6.20
C VAL A 151 3.28 -3.30 7.23
N TYR A 152 3.13 -2.78 8.45
CA TYR A 152 4.01 -3.00 9.59
C TYR A 152 3.47 -4.18 10.40
N LYS A 153 3.65 -5.39 9.86
CA LYS A 153 3.14 -6.62 10.45
C LYS A 153 3.76 -6.86 11.84
N ASP A 154 2.95 -7.39 12.75
CA ASP A 154 3.39 -7.83 14.05
C ASP A 154 4.51 -8.88 13.90
N GLN A 155 5.54 -8.78 14.74
CA GLN A 155 6.66 -9.72 14.72
C GLN A 155 6.26 -11.05 15.40
N ASP A 156 5.52 -11.01 16.49
CA ASP A 156 5.05 -12.19 17.23
C ASP A 156 3.60 -11.99 17.73
N LEU A 157 3.01 -13.05 18.28
CA LEU A 157 1.68 -13.02 18.89
C LEU A 157 1.72 -12.17 20.17
N TYR A 158 0.62 -11.46 20.41
CA TYR A 158 0.36 -10.81 21.69
C TYR A 158 -0.64 -11.66 22.47
N GLU A 159 -0.42 -11.79 23.77
CA GLU A 159 -1.36 -12.48 24.65
C GLU A 159 -2.62 -11.65 24.82
N LYS A 160 -2.44 -10.34 24.99
CA LYS A 160 -3.52 -9.40 25.29
C LYS A 160 -3.50 -8.19 24.36
N TYR A 161 -4.68 -7.68 24.05
CA TYR A 161 -4.92 -6.49 23.24
C TYR A 161 -5.74 -5.48 24.05
N ILE A 162 -5.37 -4.21 23.98
CA ILE A 162 -6.09 -3.11 24.63
C ILE A 162 -6.59 -2.17 23.54
N ASP A 163 -7.91 -2.10 23.39
CA ASP A 163 -8.59 -1.25 22.42
C ASP A 163 -8.98 0.09 23.06
N ILE A 164 -8.23 1.13 22.70
CA ILE A 164 -8.38 2.48 23.25
C ILE A 164 -9.36 3.35 22.45
N LYS A 165 -9.96 2.82 21.37
CA LYS A 165 -10.85 3.60 20.51
C LYS A 165 -12.11 4.06 21.22
N GLY A 166 -12.55 3.30 22.23
CA GLY A 166 -13.75 3.58 23.01
C GLY A 166 -13.59 4.68 24.07
N ILE A 167 -12.37 5.18 24.31
CA ILE A 167 -12.10 6.20 25.34
C ILE A 167 -12.49 7.60 24.80
N PRO A 168 -13.54 8.26 25.36
CA PRO A 168 -14.01 9.54 24.87
C PRO A 168 -12.95 10.65 24.90
N GLU A 169 -12.10 10.67 25.92
CA GLU A 169 -11.02 11.65 26.10
C GLU A 169 -10.03 11.65 24.92
N LEU A 170 -9.84 10.50 24.26
CA LEU A 170 -8.95 10.37 23.10
C LEU A 170 -9.62 10.77 21.78
N SER A 171 -10.92 11.07 21.77
CA SER A 171 -11.68 11.43 20.57
C SER A 171 -12.10 12.91 20.55
N VAL A 172 -11.67 13.70 21.53
CA VAL A 172 -12.03 15.12 21.67
C VAL A 172 -11.38 15.95 20.57
N ILE A 173 -12.13 16.94 20.05
CA ILE A 173 -11.63 17.97 19.15
C ILE A 173 -12.00 19.33 19.75
N ASN A 174 -11.01 20.10 20.17
CA ASN A 174 -11.21 21.44 20.72
C ASN A 174 -10.62 22.49 19.78
N ARG A 175 -11.47 23.41 19.32
CA ARG A 175 -11.03 24.59 18.56
C ARG A 175 -10.90 25.78 19.49
N SER A 176 -9.77 26.48 19.42
CA SER A 176 -9.52 27.72 20.16
C SER A 176 -8.93 28.76 19.23
N ASN A 177 -8.85 30.02 19.68
CA ASN A 177 -8.14 31.08 18.96
C ASN A 177 -6.63 30.84 18.84
N LYS A 178 -6.05 29.90 19.59
CA LYS A 178 -4.63 29.54 19.52
C LYS A 178 -4.34 28.41 18.53
N GLY A 179 -5.35 27.67 18.11
CA GLY A 179 -5.18 26.44 17.35
C GLY A 179 -6.23 25.37 17.65
N VAL A 180 -5.97 24.18 17.11
CA VAL A 180 -6.85 23.01 17.20
C VAL A 180 -6.16 21.92 18.01
N GLU A 181 -6.81 21.46 19.07
CA GLU A 181 -6.42 20.25 19.80
C GLU A 181 -7.22 19.06 19.28
N ILE A 182 -6.52 17.97 18.93
CA ILE A 182 -7.09 16.76 18.35
C ILE A 182 -6.67 15.56 19.22
N GLY A 183 -7.66 14.81 19.70
CA GLY A 183 -7.44 13.56 20.43
C GLY A 183 -6.77 12.47 19.57
N ALA A 184 -5.95 11.63 20.20
CA ALA A 184 -5.15 10.61 19.52
C ALA A 184 -5.96 9.55 18.75
N ALA A 185 -7.21 9.30 19.15
CA ALA A 185 -8.12 8.34 18.51
C ALA A 185 -8.96 8.96 17.37
N VAL A 186 -8.85 10.27 17.12
CA VAL A 186 -9.52 10.94 16.00
C VAL A 186 -9.00 10.38 14.67
N SER A 187 -9.91 10.02 13.77
CA SER A 187 -9.55 9.49 12.45
C SER A 187 -8.90 10.55 11.57
N ILE A 188 -8.03 10.13 10.64
CA ILE A 188 -7.39 11.05 9.70
C ILE A 188 -8.44 11.77 8.84
N SER A 189 -9.50 11.08 8.40
CA SER A 189 -10.60 11.72 7.66
C SER A 189 -11.27 12.81 8.47
N LYS A 190 -11.48 12.60 9.78
CA LYS A 190 -12.09 13.64 10.64
C LYS A 190 -11.14 14.80 10.87
N ALA A 191 -9.84 14.55 11.02
CA ALA A 191 -8.83 15.60 11.08
C ALA A 191 -8.80 16.44 9.80
N ILE A 192 -8.91 15.82 8.62
CA ILE A 192 -9.02 16.54 7.33
C ILE A 192 -10.23 17.47 7.33
N GLU A 193 -11.42 16.97 7.68
CA GLU A 193 -12.63 17.81 7.79
C GLU A 193 -12.42 19.00 8.74
N VAL A 194 -11.77 18.77 9.88
CA VAL A 194 -11.52 19.81 10.88
C VAL A 194 -10.60 20.91 10.34
N PHE A 195 -9.60 20.55 9.54
CA PHE A 195 -8.63 21.48 8.97
C PHE A 195 -9.13 22.16 7.68
N SER A 196 -10.01 21.50 6.90
CA SER A 196 -10.55 22.05 5.66
C SER A 196 -11.32 23.36 5.87
N ASP A 197 -11.99 23.51 7.02
CA ASP A 197 -12.75 24.72 7.38
C ASP A 197 -11.88 25.83 8.03
N GLY A 198 -10.55 25.71 7.94
CA GLY A 198 -9.61 26.52 8.70
C GLY A 198 -8.88 27.63 7.92
N THR A 199 -7.83 28.17 8.56
CA THR A 199 -6.90 29.13 7.95
C THR A 199 -6.19 28.54 6.72
N PRO A 200 -5.53 29.37 5.87
CA PRO A 200 -4.80 28.85 4.71
C PRO A 200 -3.81 27.73 5.05
N VAL A 201 -3.14 27.83 6.20
CA VAL A 201 -2.26 26.78 6.73
C VAL A 201 -3.03 25.50 6.97
N PHE A 202 -4.14 25.55 7.72
CA PHE A 202 -4.99 24.36 7.95
C PHE A 202 -5.52 23.75 6.65
N ARG A 203 -5.95 24.56 5.67
CA ARG A 203 -6.38 24.04 4.36
C ARG A 203 -5.27 23.30 3.61
N LYS A 204 -4.02 23.80 3.66
CA LYS A 204 -2.86 23.09 3.10
C LYS A 204 -2.54 21.80 3.86
N ILE A 205 -2.68 21.79 5.20
CA ILE A 205 -2.58 20.55 6.00
C ILE A 205 -3.63 19.54 5.54
N ALA A 206 -4.90 19.93 5.41
CA ALA A 206 -5.98 19.08 4.94
C ALA A 206 -5.69 18.48 3.54
N GLY A 207 -5.22 19.31 2.62
CA GLY A 207 -4.84 18.90 1.26
C GLY A 207 -3.63 17.98 1.21
N HIS A 208 -2.70 18.06 2.18
CA HIS A 208 -1.60 17.10 2.27
C HIS A 208 -2.06 15.76 2.89
N LEU A 209 -2.86 15.82 3.96
CA LEU A 209 -3.42 14.64 4.63
C LEU A 209 -4.35 13.84 3.70
N SER A 210 -5.04 14.47 2.75
CA SER A 210 -5.89 13.78 1.76
C SER A 210 -5.12 12.82 0.85
N LYS A 211 -3.80 13.04 0.69
CA LYS A 211 -2.88 12.18 -0.09
C LYS A 211 -2.39 10.96 0.71
N VAL A 212 -2.65 10.92 2.01
CA VAL A 212 -2.23 9.82 2.90
C VAL A 212 -3.15 8.62 2.73
N ALA A 213 -2.59 7.50 2.26
CA ALA A 213 -3.30 6.24 2.06
C ALA A 213 -4.57 6.41 1.18
N SER A 214 -5.50 5.44 1.26
CA SER A 214 -6.82 5.53 0.65
C SER A 214 -7.86 6.09 1.61
N PRO A 215 -9.02 6.58 1.11
CA PRO A 215 -10.13 7.01 1.97
C PRO A 215 -10.56 5.94 3.01
N PHE A 216 -10.53 4.66 2.64
CA PHE A 216 -10.89 3.55 3.55
C PHE A 216 -9.96 3.48 4.75
N VAL A 217 -8.65 3.63 4.52
CA VAL A 217 -7.65 3.68 5.58
C VAL A 217 -7.87 4.92 6.43
N ARG A 218 -8.01 6.11 5.82
CA ARG A 218 -8.18 7.38 6.56
C ARG A 218 -9.43 7.43 7.44
N ASN A 219 -10.50 6.74 7.04
CA ASN A 219 -11.73 6.68 7.82
C ASN A 219 -11.57 5.93 9.15
N THR A 220 -10.54 5.08 9.28
CA THR A 220 -10.32 4.26 10.47
C THR A 220 -8.98 4.57 11.15
N ALA A 221 -7.91 4.78 10.38
CA ALA A 221 -6.59 5.16 10.86
C ALA A 221 -6.67 6.45 11.68
N THR A 222 -5.99 6.48 12.81
CA THR A 222 -6.03 7.63 13.72
C THR A 222 -4.78 8.49 13.57
N ILE A 223 -4.93 9.79 13.80
CA ILE A 223 -3.79 10.71 13.75
C ILE A 223 -2.75 10.36 14.82
N GLY A 224 -3.18 9.96 16.02
CA GLY A 224 -2.28 9.54 17.09
C GLY A 224 -1.57 8.23 16.81
N GLY A 225 -2.23 7.27 16.16
CA GLY A 225 -1.60 6.03 15.72
C GLY A 225 -0.47 6.29 14.72
N ASN A 226 -0.66 7.26 13.82
CA ASN A 226 0.36 7.68 12.87
C ASN A 226 1.58 8.31 13.58
N VAL A 227 1.35 9.22 14.54
CA VAL A 227 2.42 9.85 15.35
C VAL A 227 3.20 8.82 16.16
N ILE A 228 2.52 7.89 16.83
CA ILE A 228 3.17 6.80 17.59
C ILE A 228 3.97 5.88 16.67
N MET A 229 3.47 5.57 15.48
CA MET A 229 4.21 4.76 14.51
C MET A 229 5.49 5.47 14.04
N ALA A 230 5.45 6.77 13.79
CA ALA A 230 6.63 7.55 13.40
C ALA A 230 7.71 7.59 14.48
N GLN A 231 7.31 7.49 15.75
CA GLN A 231 8.23 7.49 16.87
C GLN A 231 8.82 6.10 17.16
N ARG A 232 8.09 5.03 16.85
CA ARG A 232 8.48 3.65 17.18
C ARG A 232 9.15 2.88 16.04
N LEU A 233 8.91 3.29 14.79
CA LEU A 233 9.29 2.55 13.59
C LEU A 233 9.91 3.52 12.57
N PRO A 234 10.75 3.04 11.64
CA PRO A 234 11.18 3.79 10.47
C PRO A 234 9.98 3.98 9.51
N PHE A 235 9.07 4.89 9.88
CA PHE A 235 7.78 5.12 9.25
C PHE A 235 7.79 6.46 8.54
N ALA A 236 7.76 6.40 7.21
CA ALA A 236 7.72 7.54 6.30
C ALA A 236 6.37 8.29 6.37
N SER A 237 6.14 8.99 7.48
CA SER A 237 4.89 9.71 7.76
C SER A 237 4.85 11.04 7.02
N ASP A 238 3.79 11.27 6.24
CA ASP A 238 3.45 12.60 5.72
C ASP A 238 2.83 13.50 6.80
N ILE A 239 2.05 12.91 7.72
CA ILE A 239 1.35 13.66 8.76
C ILE A 239 2.34 14.28 9.74
N VAL A 240 3.32 13.51 10.20
CA VAL A 240 4.33 14.00 11.15
C VAL A 240 5.19 15.09 10.54
N THR A 241 5.58 14.97 9.26
CA THR A 241 6.32 16.04 8.55
C THR A 241 5.56 17.36 8.56
N VAL A 242 4.26 17.32 8.23
CA VAL A 242 3.39 18.51 8.24
C VAL A 242 3.20 19.09 9.64
N LEU A 243 2.94 18.23 10.63
CA LEU A 243 2.76 18.64 12.02
C LEU A 243 4.05 19.24 12.62
N LEU A 244 5.21 18.71 12.24
CA LEU A 244 6.52 19.19 12.68
C LEU A 244 6.79 20.60 12.15
N ALA A 245 6.48 20.85 10.88
CA ALA A 245 6.68 22.15 10.24
C ALA A 245 5.89 23.28 10.92
N VAL A 246 4.64 23.00 11.31
CA VAL A 246 3.77 23.99 11.96
C VAL A 246 4.03 24.11 13.47
N GLY A 247 5.00 23.37 14.03
CA GLY A 247 5.36 23.48 15.45
C GLY A 247 4.32 22.88 16.39
N SER A 248 3.71 21.75 16.00
CA SER A 248 2.72 21.07 16.82
C SER A 248 3.33 20.54 18.12
N THR A 249 2.50 20.43 19.17
CA THR A 249 2.86 19.80 20.44
C THR A 249 2.00 18.56 20.68
N VAL A 250 2.52 17.65 21.51
CA VAL A 250 1.83 16.42 21.89
C VAL A 250 1.74 16.30 23.40
N THR A 251 0.59 15.85 23.88
CA THR A 251 0.38 15.53 25.30
C THR A 251 0.39 14.02 25.47
N ILE A 252 1.35 13.50 26.23
CA ILE A 252 1.46 12.08 26.55
C ILE A 252 1.20 11.83 28.03
N GLN A 253 0.62 10.68 28.33
CA GLN A 253 0.51 10.14 29.67
C GLN A 253 1.50 8.99 29.82
N THR A 254 2.48 9.14 30.71
CA THR A 254 3.35 8.04 31.13
C THR A 254 2.78 7.38 32.39
N ALA A 255 3.43 6.32 32.89
CA ALA A 255 3.03 5.68 34.14
C ALA A 255 3.00 6.63 35.35
N SER A 256 3.83 7.69 35.37
CA SER A 256 4.01 8.55 36.54
C SER A 256 3.52 9.99 36.36
N LYS A 257 3.45 10.52 35.13
CA LYS A 257 3.09 11.92 34.88
C LYS A 257 2.53 12.16 33.49
N MET A 258 1.84 13.28 33.35
CA MET A 258 1.45 13.84 32.06
C MET A 258 2.54 14.81 31.60
N LEU A 259 2.93 14.74 30.32
CA LEU A 259 3.94 15.60 29.72
C LEU A 259 3.37 16.24 28.46
N CYS A 260 3.64 17.53 28.29
CA CYS A 260 3.42 18.24 27.03
C CYS A 260 4.79 18.51 26.41
N LEU A 261 5.01 18.02 25.21
CA LEU A 261 6.28 18.08 24.50
C LEU A 261 6.05 18.72 23.12
N THR A 262 7.07 19.38 22.58
CA THR A 262 7.07 19.65 21.14
C THR A 262 7.10 18.32 20.38
N LEU A 263 6.55 18.30 19.17
CA LEU A 263 6.59 17.08 18.36
C LEU A 263 8.03 16.64 18.06
N GLU A 264 8.98 17.57 17.92
CA GLU A 264 10.40 17.28 17.73
C GLU A 264 10.99 16.56 18.96
N GLU A 265 10.79 17.11 20.17
CA GLU A 265 11.24 16.46 21.42
C GLU A 265 10.63 15.07 21.62
N PHE A 266 9.37 14.87 21.19
CA PHE A 266 8.72 13.58 21.27
C PHE A 266 9.32 12.54 20.33
N LEU A 267 9.67 12.93 19.10
CA LEU A 267 10.28 12.03 18.12
C LEU A 267 11.71 11.63 18.49
N GLU A 268 12.45 12.53 19.15
CA GLU A 268 13.82 12.26 19.63
C GLU A 268 13.87 11.38 20.90
N GLN A 269 12.74 11.15 21.56
CA GLN A 269 12.68 10.27 22.73
C GLN A 269 12.79 8.79 22.35
N PRO A 270 13.31 7.94 23.26
CA PRO A 270 13.29 6.50 23.08
C PRO A 270 11.87 5.97 22.79
N PRO A 271 11.71 4.92 21.97
CA PRO A 271 10.41 4.36 21.60
C PRO A 271 9.48 4.18 22.80
N CYS A 272 8.24 4.68 22.67
CA CYS A 272 7.25 4.61 23.74
C CYS A 272 6.99 3.15 24.15
N ASP A 273 7.00 2.90 25.46
CA ASP A 273 6.57 1.63 26.03
C ASP A 273 5.05 1.43 25.89
N ALA A 274 4.55 0.25 26.28
CA ALA A 274 3.13 -0.07 26.20
C ALA A 274 2.26 0.77 27.16
N LYS A 275 2.86 1.38 28.20
CA LYS A 275 2.17 2.17 29.23
C LYS A 275 2.06 3.65 28.87
N THR A 276 2.84 4.10 27.89
CA THR A 276 2.84 5.49 27.43
C THR A 276 1.74 5.69 26.39
N ILE A 277 0.78 6.55 26.70
CA ILE A 277 -0.39 6.82 25.86
C ILE A 277 -0.33 8.26 25.36
N LEU A 278 -0.36 8.43 24.04
CA LEU A 278 -0.60 9.73 23.42
C LEU A 278 -2.07 10.13 23.64
N LEU A 279 -2.29 11.28 24.28
CA LEU A 279 -3.63 11.78 24.59
C LEU A 279 -4.13 12.71 23.48
N THR A 280 -3.41 13.81 23.25
CA THR A 280 -3.80 14.87 22.31
C THR A 280 -2.61 15.38 21.51
N ILE A 281 -2.91 15.91 20.32
CA ILE A 281 -1.99 16.65 19.45
C ILE A 281 -2.57 18.05 19.30
N PHE A 282 -1.80 19.07 19.62
CA PHE A 282 -2.18 20.46 19.43
C PHE A 282 -1.49 21.04 18.21
N VAL A 283 -2.28 21.58 17.28
CA VAL A 283 -1.81 22.22 16.05
C VAL A 283 -2.08 23.72 16.16
N PRO A 284 -1.04 24.58 16.23
CA PRO A 284 -1.22 26.01 16.40
C PRO A 284 -1.84 26.65 15.17
N ASP A 285 -2.63 27.70 15.39
CA ASP A 285 -3.10 28.57 14.31
C ASP A 285 -2.07 29.67 14.05
N TRP A 286 -1.64 29.76 12.80
CA TRP A 286 -0.66 30.75 12.34
C TRP A 286 -1.31 31.98 11.70
N GLY A 287 -2.64 32.03 11.60
CA GLY A 287 -3.35 33.14 10.98
C GLY A 287 -3.15 33.23 9.47
N SER A 288 -3.53 34.38 8.89
CA SER A 288 -3.41 34.67 7.45
C SER A 288 -2.31 35.64 7.09
N ASP A 289 -1.84 36.44 8.04
CA ASP A 289 -1.03 37.62 7.74
C ASP A 289 0.46 37.25 7.80
N SER A 290 1.19 37.51 6.72
CA SER A 290 2.66 37.35 6.65
C SER A 290 3.19 35.92 6.89
N VAL A 291 2.34 34.89 6.78
CA VAL A 291 2.75 33.48 6.89
C VAL A 291 2.51 32.76 5.59
N ILE A 292 3.55 32.06 5.11
CA ILE A 292 3.51 31.23 3.91
C ILE A 292 3.82 29.79 4.32
N PHE A 293 2.92 28.88 3.96
CA PHE A 293 3.05 27.46 4.27
C PHE A 293 2.86 26.62 3.02
N GLU A 294 3.90 25.89 2.64
CA GLU A 294 3.88 25.00 1.48
C GLU A 294 4.30 23.60 1.85
N THR A 295 3.71 22.62 1.18
CA THR A 295 4.00 21.20 1.39
C THR A 295 4.29 20.52 0.07
N SER A 296 5.28 19.64 0.06
CA SER A 296 5.71 18.92 -1.14
C SER A 296 5.81 17.43 -0.86
N ARG A 297 5.57 16.62 -1.88
CA ARG A 297 5.59 15.16 -1.80
C ARG A 297 6.00 14.57 -3.13
N ALA A 298 7.00 13.70 -3.12
CA ALA A 298 7.36 12.86 -4.25
C ALA A 298 7.14 11.40 -3.86
N ALA A 299 6.42 10.65 -4.68
CA ALA A 299 6.10 9.24 -4.46
C ALA A 299 5.98 8.51 -5.80
N PRO A 300 6.07 7.17 -5.83
CA PRO A 300 5.81 6.39 -7.04
C PRO A 300 4.42 6.65 -7.64
N ARG A 301 3.46 7.07 -6.82
CA ARG A 301 2.13 7.53 -7.23
C ARG A 301 1.87 8.92 -6.65
N PRO A 302 1.84 9.98 -7.47
CA PRO A 302 1.79 11.36 -6.98
C PRO A 302 0.46 11.70 -6.26
N PHE A 303 -0.65 11.10 -6.68
CA PHE A 303 -2.00 11.33 -6.12
C PHE A 303 -2.30 10.56 -4.83
N GLY A 304 -1.30 9.93 -4.19
CA GLY A 304 -1.43 9.26 -2.91
C GLY A 304 -1.45 7.73 -2.97
N ASN A 305 -1.91 7.10 -1.89
CA ASN A 305 -1.92 5.64 -1.70
C ASN A 305 -0.55 4.95 -1.96
N ALA A 306 0.56 5.67 -1.80
CA ALA A 306 1.93 5.17 -1.93
C ALA A 306 2.80 5.88 -0.92
N VAL A 307 3.82 5.19 -0.40
CA VAL A 307 4.81 5.80 0.50
C VAL A 307 5.67 6.80 -0.28
N SER A 308 6.00 7.93 0.35
CA SER A 308 6.81 8.99 -0.23
C SER A 308 8.28 8.56 -0.37
N TYR A 309 8.94 8.97 -1.45
CA TYR A 309 10.40 9.02 -1.53
C TYR A 309 10.96 10.13 -0.65
N VAL A 310 10.32 11.30 -0.70
CA VAL A 310 10.58 12.46 0.17
C VAL A 310 9.27 13.21 0.34
N ASN A 311 9.01 13.69 1.54
CA ASN A 311 7.98 14.69 1.81
C ASN A 311 8.60 15.87 2.57
N SER A 312 8.00 17.05 2.42
CA SER A 312 8.43 18.23 3.14
C SER A 312 7.26 19.15 3.44
N ALA A 313 7.43 19.97 4.48
CA ALA A 313 6.51 21.03 4.83
C ALA A 313 7.32 22.21 5.36
N PHE A 314 7.10 23.38 4.77
CA PHE A 314 7.87 24.59 5.04
C PHE A 314 6.93 25.70 5.46
N LEU A 315 7.23 26.30 6.61
CA LEU A 315 6.51 27.45 7.14
C LEU A 315 7.47 28.62 7.26
N ALA A 316 7.18 29.73 6.59
CA ALA A 316 7.97 30.96 6.70
C ALA A 316 7.08 32.11 7.14
N ARG A 317 7.59 32.94 8.04
CA ARG A 317 7.05 34.26 8.34
C ARG A 317 7.88 35.30 7.61
N THR A 318 7.22 36.12 6.82
CA THR A 318 7.88 37.13 5.99
C THR A 318 7.39 38.53 6.32
N SER A 319 8.29 39.50 6.25
CA SER A 319 7.94 40.92 6.24
C SER A 319 8.49 41.58 4.99
N GLY A 320 7.79 42.62 4.52
CA GLY A 320 8.27 43.45 3.43
C GLY A 320 9.34 44.39 3.95
N ASP A 321 10.53 44.40 3.33
CA ASP A 321 11.50 45.46 3.56
C ASP A 321 11.08 46.71 2.77
N ALA A 322 10.65 47.75 3.49
CA ALA A 322 10.19 49.01 2.91
C ALA A 322 11.30 49.76 2.13
N ALA A 323 12.58 49.38 2.30
CA ALA A 323 13.72 50.04 1.63
C ALA A 323 14.16 49.36 0.33
N SER A 324 14.12 48.02 0.25
CA SER A 324 14.58 47.24 -0.92
C SER A 324 13.45 46.67 -1.78
N GLY A 325 12.23 46.57 -1.22
CA GLY A 325 11.12 45.87 -1.85
C GLY A 325 11.25 44.35 -1.81
N GLU A 326 12.28 43.78 -1.18
CA GLU A 326 12.49 42.33 -1.04
C GLU A 326 11.74 41.77 0.19
N LEU A 327 11.30 40.51 0.12
CA LEU A 327 10.73 39.81 1.28
C LEU A 327 11.87 39.33 2.20
N LEU A 328 11.79 39.70 3.47
CA LEU A 328 12.71 39.26 4.52
C LEU A 328 12.11 38.08 5.28
N ILE A 329 12.90 37.02 5.49
CA ILE A 329 12.48 35.84 6.26
C ILE A 329 12.69 36.14 7.75
N GLU A 330 11.63 36.41 8.50
CA GLU A 330 11.71 36.67 9.95
C GLU A 330 11.92 35.38 10.75
N ASP A 331 11.22 34.33 10.34
CA ASP A 331 11.31 33.01 10.93
C ASP A 331 10.96 31.95 9.89
N ILE A 332 11.55 30.77 10.01
CA ILE A 332 11.32 29.68 9.07
C ILE A 332 11.48 28.31 9.74
N CYS A 333 10.60 27.40 9.39
CA CYS A 333 10.64 26.00 9.77
C CYS A 333 10.69 25.14 8.50
N LEU A 334 11.72 24.30 8.39
CA LEU A 334 11.98 23.46 7.23
C LEU A 334 11.95 21.98 7.64
N ALA A 335 10.77 21.35 7.59
CA ALA A 335 10.62 19.93 7.92
C ALA A 335 10.75 19.05 6.68
N PHE A 336 11.51 17.97 6.81
CA PHE A 336 11.70 16.94 5.80
C PHE A 336 11.43 15.56 6.40
N GLY A 337 10.81 14.67 5.62
CA GLY A 337 10.60 13.29 6.02
C GLY A 337 10.75 12.33 4.85
N ALA A 338 10.70 11.03 5.18
CA ALA A 338 10.78 9.92 4.24
C ALA A 338 12.09 9.81 3.41
N TYR A 339 13.08 10.68 3.59
CA TYR A 339 14.30 10.71 2.78
C TYR A 339 15.35 9.63 3.13
N GLY A 340 15.00 8.64 3.97
CA GLY A 340 15.92 7.58 4.41
C GLY A 340 16.37 7.70 5.86
N VAL A 341 15.55 8.28 6.73
CA VAL A 341 15.79 8.43 8.17
C VAL A 341 14.59 7.88 8.96
N ASP A 342 14.78 7.67 10.26
CA ASP A 342 13.79 7.02 11.13
C ASP A 342 12.47 7.80 11.20
N HIS A 343 12.55 9.14 11.33
CA HIS A 343 11.39 10.03 11.40
C HIS A 343 11.66 11.37 10.71
N ALA A 344 10.63 12.21 10.61
CA ALA A 344 10.78 13.56 10.05
C ALA A 344 11.69 14.44 10.92
N THR A 345 12.51 15.27 10.30
CA THR A 345 13.49 16.13 10.97
C THR A 345 13.43 17.56 10.42
N ARG A 346 14.03 18.50 11.16
CA ARG A 346 14.16 19.90 10.72
C ARG A 346 15.56 20.19 10.21
N ALA A 347 15.65 20.96 9.13
CA ALA A 347 16.92 21.47 8.62
C ALA A 347 17.41 22.70 9.41
N ARG A 348 17.61 22.56 10.72
CA ARG A 348 17.94 23.66 11.66
C ARG A 348 19.13 24.53 11.22
N LYS A 349 20.13 23.94 10.59
CA LYS A 349 21.30 24.69 10.06
C LYS A 349 20.88 25.66 8.95
N VAL A 350 20.01 25.21 8.05
CA VAL A 350 19.48 26.03 6.94
C VAL A 350 18.49 27.07 7.47
N GLU A 351 17.63 26.71 8.42
CA GLU A 351 16.71 27.67 9.06
C GLU A 351 17.46 28.84 9.70
N LYS A 352 18.52 28.56 10.48
CA LYS A 352 19.37 29.58 11.10
C LYS A 352 20.06 30.47 10.09
N PHE A 353 20.45 29.91 8.94
CA PHE A 353 21.08 30.66 7.86
C PHE A 353 20.11 31.63 7.17
N LEU A 354 18.86 31.20 6.94
CA LEU A 354 17.83 31.99 6.25
C LEU A 354 17.21 33.07 7.12
N LYS A 355 17.18 32.89 8.44
CA LYS A 355 16.59 33.84 9.39
C LYS A 355 17.25 35.22 9.28
N GLY A 356 16.42 36.24 9.06
CA GLY A 356 16.83 37.64 8.89
C GLY A 356 17.40 38.00 7.51
N LYS A 357 17.40 37.07 6.54
CA LYS A 357 17.91 37.33 5.19
C LYS A 357 16.79 37.65 4.20
N PRO A 358 17.08 38.48 3.17
CA PRO A 358 16.18 38.65 2.05
C PRO A 358 16.19 37.42 1.14
N VAL A 359 15.09 37.17 0.45
CA VAL A 359 14.99 36.10 -0.55
C VAL A 359 15.63 36.56 -1.88
N SER A 360 16.96 36.42 -1.99
CA SER A 360 17.72 36.72 -3.21
C SER A 360 18.38 35.47 -3.80
N ALA A 361 18.69 35.49 -5.10
CA ALA A 361 19.30 34.34 -5.78
C ALA A 361 20.59 33.80 -5.12
N PRO A 362 21.53 34.64 -4.62
CA PRO A 362 22.70 34.15 -3.90
C PRO A 362 22.33 33.42 -2.59
N VAL A 363 21.35 33.93 -1.84
CA VAL A 363 20.88 33.33 -0.59
C VAL A 363 20.21 31.98 -0.86
N VAL A 364 19.41 31.88 -1.92
CA VAL A 364 18.78 30.62 -2.34
C VAL A 364 19.83 29.57 -2.71
N LEU A 365 20.85 29.94 -3.49
CA LEU A 365 21.93 29.04 -3.89
C LEU A 365 22.69 28.50 -2.67
N GLU A 366 23.08 29.38 -1.73
CA GLU A 366 23.81 28.99 -0.54
C GLU A 366 22.95 28.12 0.40
N ALA A 367 21.65 28.43 0.55
CA ALA A 367 20.73 27.61 1.33
C ALA A 367 20.58 26.19 0.75
N VAL A 368 20.49 26.07 -0.57
CA VAL A 368 20.42 24.78 -1.28
C VAL A 368 21.72 23.99 -1.13
N GLN A 369 22.88 24.63 -1.23
CA GLN A 369 24.17 23.98 -1.00
C GLN A 369 24.27 23.46 0.44
N LEU A 370 23.91 24.30 1.42
CA LEU A 370 23.90 23.91 2.83
C LEU A 370 22.93 22.75 3.11
N LEU A 371 21.79 22.70 2.42
CA LEU A 371 20.83 21.60 2.59
C LEU A 371 21.41 20.25 2.15
N LYS A 372 22.23 20.20 1.10
CA LYS A 372 22.87 18.95 0.63
C LYS A 372 23.74 18.31 1.72
N ASP A 373 24.36 19.12 2.56
CA ASP A 373 25.18 18.64 3.69
C ASP A 373 24.33 18.20 4.89
N VAL A 374 23.07 18.65 4.96
CA VAL A 374 22.13 18.33 6.07
C VAL A 374 21.30 17.09 5.76
N ILE A 375 20.83 16.94 4.52
CA ILE A 375 20.00 15.81 4.10
C ILE A 375 20.90 14.64 3.73
N SER A 376 21.10 13.74 4.70
CA SER A 376 21.90 12.53 4.54
C SER A 376 21.03 11.29 4.79
N PRO A 377 20.63 10.56 3.73
CA PRO A 377 19.94 9.28 3.87
C PRO A 377 20.81 8.24 4.56
N SER A 378 20.20 7.37 5.38
CA SER A 378 20.88 6.26 6.04
C SER A 378 21.38 5.23 5.02
N GLU A 379 22.43 4.49 5.39
CA GLU A 379 22.95 3.39 4.59
C GLU A 379 21.86 2.37 4.23
N GLY A 380 21.86 1.89 2.99
CA GLY A 380 20.82 0.99 2.48
C GLY A 380 19.54 1.67 2.01
N THR A 381 19.41 3.01 2.10
CA THR A 381 18.28 3.73 1.51
C THR A 381 18.27 3.59 -0.01
N THR A 382 17.12 3.22 -0.58
CA THR A 382 16.94 3.14 -2.04
C THR A 382 16.97 4.52 -2.69
N HIS A 383 17.70 4.68 -3.80
CA HIS A 383 17.82 5.94 -4.56
C HIS A 383 18.24 7.16 -3.71
N PRO A 384 19.34 7.10 -2.94
CA PRO A 384 19.71 8.15 -1.99
C PRO A 384 19.99 9.50 -2.68
N GLU A 385 20.69 9.48 -3.82
CA GLU A 385 20.99 10.70 -4.60
C GLU A 385 19.72 11.38 -5.12
N TYR A 386 18.76 10.60 -5.60
CA TYR A 386 17.47 11.12 -6.05
C TYR A 386 16.69 11.77 -4.89
N ARG A 387 16.71 11.17 -3.70
CA ARG A 387 16.06 11.74 -2.51
C ARG A 387 16.70 13.05 -2.07
N VAL A 388 18.03 13.15 -2.07
CA VAL A 388 18.75 14.41 -1.78
C VAL A 388 18.38 15.49 -2.81
N SER A 389 18.39 15.12 -4.10
CA SER A 389 18.01 16.03 -5.19
C SER A 389 16.58 16.55 -5.02
N LEU A 390 15.62 15.68 -4.69
CA LEU A 390 14.23 16.07 -4.42
C LEU A 390 14.09 17.04 -3.24
N ALA A 391 14.79 16.80 -2.12
CA ALA A 391 14.75 17.69 -0.97
C ALA A 391 15.26 19.10 -1.34
N VAL A 392 16.34 19.16 -2.11
CA VAL A 392 16.88 20.40 -2.68
C VAL A 392 15.87 21.08 -3.61
N SER A 393 15.26 20.35 -4.54
CA SER A 393 14.26 20.88 -5.46
C SER A 393 13.07 21.47 -4.70
N PHE A 394 12.59 20.81 -3.65
CA PHE A 394 11.50 21.32 -2.82
C PHE A 394 11.88 22.65 -2.16
N LEU A 395 13.06 22.74 -1.54
CA LEU A 395 13.51 23.99 -0.92
C LEU A 395 13.67 25.11 -1.96
N PHE A 396 14.27 24.80 -3.11
CA PHE A 396 14.43 25.74 -4.21
C PHE A 396 13.07 26.29 -4.68
N SER A 397 12.12 25.40 -5.01
CA SER A 397 10.78 25.80 -5.44
C SER A 397 10.07 26.68 -4.41
N PHE A 398 10.21 26.35 -3.12
CA PHE A 398 9.63 27.16 -2.05
C PHE A 398 10.25 28.56 -1.99
N LEU A 399 11.57 28.68 -1.90
CA LEU A 399 12.23 29.98 -1.81
C LEU A 399 12.03 30.83 -3.08
N SER A 400 12.04 30.21 -4.27
CA SER A 400 11.74 30.92 -5.53
C SER A 400 10.29 31.42 -5.61
N SER A 401 9.34 30.72 -5.00
CA SER A 401 7.95 31.22 -4.91
C SER A 401 7.86 32.46 -4.03
N LEU A 402 8.73 32.60 -3.02
CA LEU A 402 8.80 33.80 -2.20
C LEU A 402 9.40 34.98 -2.98
N SER A 403 10.42 34.77 -3.82
CA SER A 403 11.01 35.87 -4.60
C SER A 403 10.06 36.43 -5.67
N ASN A 404 9.19 35.60 -6.25
CA ASN A 404 8.30 35.98 -7.35
C ASN A 404 7.00 36.65 -6.92
N ASN A 405 6.69 36.71 -5.63
CA ASN A 405 5.51 37.42 -5.09
C ASN A 405 5.67 38.96 -5.12
N LEU A 406 6.71 39.48 -5.79
CA LEU A 406 6.98 40.89 -5.98
C LEU A 406 7.02 41.19 -7.49
N ASN A 407 5.86 41.60 -8.01
CA ASN A 407 5.61 42.12 -9.37
C ASN A 407 5.61 41.10 -10.51
N GLU A 408 4.46 40.92 -11.17
CA GLU A 408 4.44 40.66 -12.62
C GLU A 408 4.46 41.99 -13.40
N PRO A 409 4.84 42.04 -14.68
CA PRO A 409 5.49 41.02 -15.52
C PRO A 409 6.74 41.57 -16.26
N ALA A 410 7.86 40.83 -16.34
CA ALA A 410 8.82 40.94 -17.45
C ALA A 410 9.94 39.88 -17.38
N LYS A 411 9.96 39.00 -18.38
CA LYS A 411 11.11 38.38 -19.07
C LYS A 411 12.42 38.16 -18.29
N SER A 412 12.89 36.91 -18.39
CA SER A 412 14.25 36.38 -18.13
C SER A 412 14.47 35.91 -16.69
N ILE A 413 15.03 34.72 -16.40
CA ILE A 413 15.96 33.86 -17.15
C ILE A 413 15.52 32.40 -16.94
N ALA A 414 15.08 31.72 -18.01
CA ALA A 414 14.89 30.27 -17.98
C ALA A 414 16.26 29.58 -18.16
N PRO A 415 16.61 28.57 -17.35
CA PRO A 415 17.73 27.70 -17.66
C PRO A 415 17.43 26.99 -18.98
N ASN A 416 18.36 27.05 -19.94
CA ASN A 416 18.25 26.35 -21.22
C ASN A 416 17.89 24.87 -20.99
N GLY A 417 16.64 24.50 -21.28
CA GLY A 417 16.17 23.11 -21.22
C GLY A 417 14.71 22.89 -20.82
N SER A 418 13.99 23.87 -20.28
CA SER A 418 12.56 23.69 -19.99
C SER A 418 11.71 23.99 -21.22
N CYS A 419 11.02 22.99 -21.76
CA CYS A 419 9.83 23.18 -22.61
C CYS A 419 8.76 23.90 -21.78
N ALA A 420 8.82 25.23 -21.77
CA ALA A 420 7.84 26.11 -21.16
C ALA A 420 7.32 27.07 -22.24
N GLU A 421 6.63 26.52 -23.24
CA GLU A 421 5.55 27.23 -23.92
C GLU A 421 4.24 26.90 -23.19
N SER A 422 4.07 27.49 -22.01
CA SER A 422 2.75 27.79 -21.47
C SER A 422 2.88 29.04 -20.62
N SER A 423 2.22 30.10 -21.07
CA SER A 423 2.06 31.39 -20.40
C SER A 423 1.56 31.17 -18.96
N PRO A 424 2.00 31.97 -17.96
CA PRO A 424 1.36 31.99 -16.64
C PRO A 424 0.08 32.83 -16.73
N GLU A 425 -0.86 32.45 -17.59
CA GLU A 425 -2.25 32.86 -17.38
C GLU A 425 -2.82 31.91 -16.32
N LYS A 426 -3.03 32.42 -15.10
CA LYS A 426 -3.88 31.78 -14.08
C LYS A 426 -3.59 30.29 -13.83
N HIS A 427 -2.37 29.92 -13.48
CA HIS A 427 -2.11 28.65 -12.78
C HIS A 427 -2.27 28.83 -11.26
N ASP A 428 -3.43 29.35 -10.84
CA ASP A 428 -4.00 29.11 -9.51
C ASP A 428 -4.73 27.75 -9.47
N GLU A 429 -4.70 26.98 -10.55
CA GLU A 429 -5.09 25.57 -10.57
C GLU A 429 -3.84 24.69 -10.55
N VAL A 430 -3.51 24.28 -9.34
CA VAL A 430 -2.78 23.05 -9.02
C VAL A 430 -3.19 21.95 -10.00
N ALA A 431 -2.20 21.36 -10.67
CA ALA A 431 -2.31 20.22 -11.57
C ALA A 431 -3.51 19.28 -11.28
N SER A 432 -4.55 19.35 -12.12
CA SER A 432 -5.50 18.28 -12.43
C SER A 432 -6.04 17.44 -11.24
N ASP A 433 -6.38 18.05 -10.10
CA ASP A 433 -7.15 17.37 -9.04
C ASP A 433 -8.66 17.30 -9.37
N GLY A 434 -9.10 17.73 -10.57
CA GLY A 434 -10.53 17.83 -10.90
C GLY A 434 -10.96 17.69 -12.35
N LEU A 435 -10.06 17.40 -13.31
CA LEU A 435 -10.52 17.09 -14.67
C LEU A 435 -11.03 15.65 -14.71
N PRO A 436 -12.32 15.43 -15.02
CA PRO A 436 -12.88 14.08 -15.05
C PRO A 436 -12.18 13.24 -16.13
N ILE A 437 -11.87 11.98 -15.81
CA ILE A 437 -11.27 11.03 -16.76
C ILE A 437 -12.29 10.72 -17.86
N ARG A 438 -12.04 11.18 -19.08
CA ARG A 438 -12.91 10.89 -20.23
C ARG A 438 -12.41 9.69 -21.00
N SER A 439 -13.33 8.89 -21.54
CA SER A 439 -12.97 7.74 -22.37
C SER A 439 -13.92 7.58 -23.54
N ARG A 440 -13.41 7.07 -24.66
CA ARG A 440 -14.23 6.77 -25.85
C ARG A 440 -13.76 5.47 -26.46
N GLN A 441 -14.70 4.60 -26.80
CA GLN A 441 -14.44 3.36 -27.52
C GLN A 441 -15.33 3.31 -28.76
N GLU A 442 -14.75 3.00 -29.92
CA GLU A 442 -15.49 2.76 -31.16
C GLU A 442 -15.33 1.29 -31.55
N LEU A 443 -16.46 0.59 -31.76
CA LEU A 443 -16.51 -0.82 -32.15
C LEU A 443 -17.35 -0.97 -33.42
N VAL A 444 -17.00 -1.95 -34.24
CA VAL A 444 -17.79 -2.36 -35.40
C VAL A 444 -18.48 -3.68 -35.07
N PHE A 445 -19.82 -3.69 -35.14
CA PHE A 445 -20.62 -4.88 -34.89
C PHE A 445 -21.00 -5.56 -36.20
N ASN A 446 -20.97 -6.90 -36.20
CA ASN A 446 -21.50 -7.73 -37.28
C ASN A 446 -22.57 -8.68 -36.72
N ASP A 447 -23.58 -8.98 -37.53
CA ASP A 447 -24.68 -9.91 -37.24
C ASP A 447 -24.56 -11.24 -38.00
N GLU A 448 -23.57 -11.38 -38.88
CA GLU A 448 -23.41 -12.54 -39.77
C GLU A 448 -23.23 -13.88 -39.02
N TYR A 449 -22.58 -13.88 -37.86
CA TYR A 449 -22.26 -15.08 -37.09
C TYR A 449 -22.65 -14.96 -35.61
N GLU A 450 -23.90 -14.62 -35.30
CA GLU A 450 -24.34 -14.40 -33.91
C GLU A 450 -24.03 -15.60 -32.98
N PRO A 451 -23.38 -15.39 -31.80
CA PRO A 451 -23.03 -14.12 -31.15
C PRO A 451 -21.60 -13.58 -31.43
N VAL A 452 -20.86 -14.16 -32.37
CA VAL A 452 -19.49 -13.75 -32.72
C VAL A 452 -19.47 -12.32 -33.27
N GLY A 453 -18.62 -11.47 -32.69
CA GLY A 453 -18.51 -10.05 -33.05
C GLY A 453 -19.42 -9.10 -32.27
N LYS A 454 -20.29 -9.63 -31.39
CA LYS A 454 -21.11 -8.82 -30.47
C LYS A 454 -20.36 -8.55 -29.15
N PRO A 455 -20.60 -7.39 -28.49
CA PRO A 455 -19.99 -7.05 -27.21
C PRO A 455 -20.69 -7.78 -26.05
N ILE A 456 -20.58 -9.11 -26.02
CA ILE A 456 -21.25 -9.95 -25.01
C ILE A 456 -20.60 -9.75 -23.65
N THR A 457 -21.42 -9.54 -22.61
CA THR A 457 -20.97 -9.49 -21.23
C THR A 457 -20.25 -10.78 -20.85
N LYS A 458 -19.11 -10.65 -20.18
CA LYS A 458 -18.35 -11.79 -19.68
C LYS A 458 -19.24 -12.72 -18.84
N ALA A 459 -19.24 -14.01 -19.16
CA ALA A 459 -19.92 -15.02 -18.37
C ALA A 459 -19.45 -15.00 -16.90
N GLY A 460 -20.41 -14.95 -15.97
CA GLY A 460 -20.14 -14.88 -14.52
C GLY A 460 -19.68 -13.52 -14.01
N ALA A 461 -19.76 -12.44 -14.80
CA ALA A 461 -19.47 -11.08 -14.32
C ALA A 461 -20.36 -10.66 -13.14
N GLU A 462 -21.65 -11.01 -13.18
CA GLU A 462 -22.60 -10.74 -12.10
C GLU A 462 -22.21 -11.44 -10.81
N LEU A 463 -21.81 -12.72 -10.87
CA LEU A 463 -21.29 -13.46 -9.72
C LEU A 463 -20.04 -12.80 -9.12
N GLN A 464 -19.17 -12.22 -9.96
CA GLN A 464 -17.99 -11.48 -9.47
C GLN A 464 -18.40 -10.15 -8.82
N ALA A 465 -19.43 -9.48 -9.34
CA ALA A 465 -19.92 -8.22 -8.81
C ALA A 465 -20.70 -8.39 -7.49
N SER A 466 -21.43 -9.50 -7.33
CA SER A 466 -22.18 -9.87 -6.12
C SER A 466 -21.31 -10.50 -5.04
N GLY A 467 -20.15 -11.05 -5.40
CA GLY A 467 -19.28 -11.81 -4.49
C GLY A 467 -19.63 -13.31 -4.39
N GLU A 468 -20.53 -13.82 -5.24
CA GLU A 468 -20.92 -15.23 -5.29
C GLU A 468 -19.94 -16.10 -6.11
N ALA A 469 -19.00 -15.47 -6.83
CA ALA A 469 -17.96 -16.19 -7.55
C ALA A 469 -16.92 -16.80 -6.59
N VAL A 470 -16.97 -18.12 -6.39
CA VAL A 470 -16.06 -18.87 -5.51
C VAL A 470 -14.63 -19.00 -6.08
N TYR A 471 -13.65 -18.40 -5.43
CA TYR A 471 -12.22 -18.67 -5.63
C TYR A 471 -11.72 -19.78 -4.71
N VAL A 472 -10.44 -20.17 -4.79
CA VAL A 472 -9.96 -21.33 -4.02
C VAL A 472 -10.10 -21.13 -2.51
N ASP A 473 -9.73 -19.96 -2.00
CA ASP A 473 -9.83 -19.62 -0.57
C ASP A 473 -11.27 -19.39 -0.08
N ASP A 474 -12.23 -19.28 -1.01
CA ASP A 474 -13.66 -19.15 -0.70
C ASP A 474 -14.32 -20.54 -0.50
N ILE A 475 -13.63 -21.63 -0.83
CA ILE A 475 -14.12 -22.98 -0.60
C ILE A 475 -14.13 -23.23 0.91
N PRO A 476 -15.27 -23.64 1.50
CA PRO A 476 -15.34 -23.94 2.93
C PRO A 476 -14.29 -24.97 3.34
N ALA A 477 -13.39 -24.58 4.24
CA ALA A 477 -12.35 -25.46 4.74
C ALA A 477 -12.97 -26.66 5.50
N PRO A 478 -12.44 -27.89 5.33
CA PRO A 478 -12.80 -29.02 6.19
C PRO A 478 -12.56 -28.71 7.67
N LYS A 479 -13.30 -29.37 8.57
CA LYS A 479 -13.26 -29.11 10.01
C LYS A 479 -11.85 -29.14 10.62
N ASP A 480 -11.04 -30.10 10.19
CA ASP A 480 -9.68 -30.32 10.70
C ASP A 480 -8.61 -29.85 9.70
N CYS A 481 -8.94 -28.86 8.87
CA CYS A 481 -8.00 -28.28 7.91
C CYS A 481 -6.83 -27.58 8.64
N LEU A 482 -5.61 -27.90 8.22
CA LEU A 482 -4.39 -27.25 8.70
C LEU A 482 -3.90 -26.23 7.68
N TYR A 483 -3.03 -25.32 8.14
CA TYR A 483 -2.50 -24.23 7.32
C TYR A 483 -0.99 -24.28 7.24
N GLY A 484 -0.47 -24.11 6.02
CA GLY A 484 0.94 -24.11 5.71
C GLY A 484 1.50 -22.71 5.43
N ALA A 485 2.72 -22.42 5.89
CA ALA A 485 3.48 -21.24 5.49
C ALA A 485 4.94 -21.60 5.22
N PHE A 486 5.46 -21.21 4.05
CA PHE A 486 6.83 -21.49 3.67
C PHE A 486 7.84 -20.76 4.54
N ILE A 487 8.92 -21.46 4.85
CA ILE A 487 10.18 -20.90 5.33
C ILE A 487 11.01 -20.63 4.08
N TYR A 488 11.34 -19.36 3.85
CA TYR A 488 12.10 -18.94 2.68
C TYR A 488 13.57 -18.71 3.03
N SER A 489 14.45 -19.05 2.10
CA SER A 489 15.86 -18.72 2.22
C SER A 489 16.09 -17.21 2.21
N THR A 490 16.97 -16.72 3.08
CA THR A 490 17.43 -15.33 3.08
C THR A 490 18.80 -15.15 2.42
N HIS A 491 19.42 -16.25 1.95
CA HIS A 491 20.73 -16.21 1.29
C HIS A 491 20.60 -16.59 -0.18
N PRO A 492 21.31 -15.89 -1.08
CA PRO A 492 21.26 -16.16 -2.51
C PRO A 492 21.96 -17.46 -2.90
N HIS A 493 22.99 -17.89 -2.19
CA HIS A 493 23.66 -19.17 -2.43
C HIS A 493 24.35 -19.65 -1.15
N ALA A 494 23.85 -20.72 -0.54
CA ALA A 494 24.39 -21.22 0.74
C ALA A 494 23.97 -22.66 1.05
N HIS A 495 24.84 -23.40 1.73
CA HIS A 495 24.48 -24.69 2.35
C HIS A 495 23.55 -24.45 3.54
N ILE A 496 22.53 -25.30 3.67
CA ILE A 496 21.60 -25.29 4.79
C ILE A 496 22.08 -26.32 5.82
N LYS A 497 22.38 -25.86 7.03
CA LYS A 497 22.85 -26.72 8.13
C LYS A 497 21.72 -27.15 9.04
N GLY A 498 20.72 -26.29 9.21
CA GLY A 498 19.55 -26.58 10.04
C GLY A 498 18.54 -25.44 10.01
N VAL A 499 17.34 -25.74 10.49
CA VAL A 499 16.27 -24.78 10.69
C VAL A 499 15.84 -24.85 12.14
N ASN A 500 15.96 -23.73 12.85
CA ASN A 500 15.58 -23.54 14.24
C ASN A 500 14.50 -22.46 14.34
N PHE A 501 13.95 -22.23 15.53
CA PHE A 501 12.97 -21.16 15.77
C PHE A 501 13.40 -20.28 16.94
N LYS A 502 13.15 -18.98 16.83
CA LYS A 502 13.21 -18.08 17.98
C LYS A 502 12.20 -18.54 19.03
N SER A 503 12.58 -18.41 20.31
CA SER A 503 11.63 -18.59 21.41
C SER A 503 10.57 -17.49 21.33
N SER A 504 9.36 -17.87 20.89
CA SER A 504 8.25 -16.95 20.60
C SER A 504 6.91 -17.65 20.91
N LEU A 505 5.84 -16.88 21.03
CA LEU A 505 4.50 -17.47 21.20
C LEU A 505 4.03 -18.13 19.91
N ALA A 506 4.36 -17.55 18.75
CA ALA A 506 4.05 -18.15 17.46
C ALA A 506 4.75 -19.50 17.25
N SER A 507 6.03 -19.64 17.62
CA SER A 507 6.75 -20.91 17.44
C SER A 507 6.18 -22.05 18.30
N LYS A 508 5.55 -21.74 19.43
CA LYS A 508 4.82 -22.71 20.26
C LYS A 508 3.51 -23.20 19.63
N LYS A 509 3.04 -22.55 18.56
CA LYS A 509 1.82 -22.93 17.82
C LYS A 509 2.11 -23.78 16.58
N VAL A 510 3.37 -24.14 16.34
CA VAL A 510 3.77 -25.04 15.26
C VAL A 510 3.37 -26.46 15.62
N ILE A 511 2.65 -27.12 14.72
CA ILE A 511 2.34 -28.56 14.82
C ILE A 511 3.54 -29.37 14.34
N THR A 512 4.03 -29.05 13.13
CA THR A 512 5.20 -29.68 12.55
C THR A 512 5.82 -28.79 11.47
N VAL A 513 7.03 -29.13 11.02
CA VAL A 513 7.69 -28.54 9.87
C VAL A 513 7.99 -29.66 8.88
N ILE A 514 7.60 -29.46 7.63
CA ILE A 514 7.88 -30.39 6.55
C ILE A 514 9.02 -29.81 5.69
N SER A 515 9.98 -30.66 5.33
CA SER A 515 11.19 -30.34 4.58
C SER A 515 11.46 -31.38 3.50
N ALA A 516 12.59 -31.26 2.78
CA ALA A 516 13.01 -32.26 1.80
C ALA A 516 13.11 -33.69 2.38
N LYS A 517 13.37 -33.81 3.69
CA LYS A 517 13.50 -35.10 4.40
C LYS A 517 12.17 -35.83 4.59
N ASP A 518 11.06 -35.10 4.47
CA ASP A 518 9.71 -35.61 4.71
C ASP A 518 9.01 -36.05 3.42
N ILE A 519 9.69 -35.90 2.28
CA ILE A 519 9.23 -36.43 0.99
C ILE A 519 9.20 -37.97 1.11
N PRO A 520 8.06 -38.62 0.81
CA PRO A 520 7.89 -40.04 1.02
C PRO A 520 8.83 -40.88 0.13
N ALA A 521 9.03 -42.14 0.53
CA ALA A 521 9.78 -43.10 -0.28
C ALA A 521 9.08 -43.31 -1.63
N GLY A 522 9.81 -43.08 -2.74
CA GLY A 522 9.27 -43.08 -4.11
C GLY A 522 8.86 -41.69 -4.60
N GLY A 523 8.78 -40.70 -3.72
CA GLY A 523 8.60 -39.30 -4.08
C GLY A 523 9.89 -38.62 -4.54
N ARG A 524 9.75 -37.46 -5.20
CA ARG A 524 10.84 -36.62 -5.72
C ARG A 524 10.73 -35.19 -5.19
N ASN A 525 11.87 -34.57 -4.90
CA ASN A 525 11.93 -33.15 -4.52
C ASN A 525 11.78 -32.25 -5.75
N VAL A 526 10.55 -32.03 -6.21
CA VAL A 526 10.23 -31.22 -7.40
C VAL A 526 9.07 -30.27 -7.11
N GLY A 527 9.28 -28.96 -7.25
CA GLY A 527 8.26 -27.93 -7.01
C GLY A 527 7.71 -27.32 -8.30
N SER A 528 8.47 -27.42 -9.39
CA SER A 528 8.06 -27.03 -10.73
C SER A 528 8.83 -27.88 -11.73
N ALA A 529 8.15 -28.42 -12.73
CA ALA A 529 8.75 -29.22 -13.79
C ALA A 529 8.31 -28.68 -15.14
N PHE A 530 9.25 -28.24 -15.98
CA PHE A 530 8.96 -27.89 -17.36
C PHE A 530 9.61 -28.92 -18.30
N PRO A 531 8.82 -29.65 -19.10
CA PRO A 531 9.36 -30.57 -20.07
C PRO A 531 10.41 -29.87 -20.95
N MET A 532 11.63 -30.42 -21.02
CA MET A 532 12.80 -29.91 -21.78
C MET A 532 13.65 -28.79 -21.12
N LEU A 533 13.20 -28.11 -20.05
CA LEU A 533 13.99 -27.05 -19.37
C LEU A 533 14.51 -27.46 -17.99
N GLY A 534 14.03 -28.57 -17.43
CA GLY A 534 14.47 -29.13 -16.15
C GLY A 534 13.46 -28.95 -15.02
N ASP A 535 13.81 -29.52 -13.88
CA ASP A 535 13.03 -29.52 -12.65
C ASP A 535 13.63 -28.50 -11.67
N GLU A 536 12.79 -27.71 -11.01
CA GLU A 536 13.19 -26.94 -9.84
C GLU A 536 12.74 -27.68 -8.57
N ALA A 537 13.60 -27.70 -7.55
CA ALA A 537 13.31 -28.38 -6.29
C ALA A 537 12.12 -27.76 -5.55
N LEU A 538 11.33 -28.58 -4.85
CA LEU A 538 10.25 -28.10 -3.98
C LEU A 538 10.83 -27.40 -2.75
N PHE A 539 11.89 -27.97 -2.19
CA PHE A 539 12.70 -27.37 -1.13
C PHE A 539 14.19 -27.35 -1.51
N GLY A 540 14.88 -26.25 -1.22
CA GLY A 540 16.34 -26.19 -1.30
C GLY A 540 16.95 -27.08 -0.21
N ASP A 541 17.62 -28.15 -0.62
CA ASP A 541 18.38 -29.07 0.24
C ASP A 541 19.40 -29.84 -0.61
N PRO A 542 20.68 -29.97 -0.20
CA PRO A 542 21.30 -29.35 0.98
C PRO A 542 21.75 -27.90 0.74
N VAL A 543 21.47 -27.33 -0.44
CA VAL A 543 21.87 -25.98 -0.86
C VAL A 543 20.65 -25.15 -1.20
N SER A 544 20.65 -23.89 -0.78
CA SER A 544 19.78 -22.84 -1.29
C SER A 544 20.47 -22.16 -2.46
N GLU A 545 19.79 -22.04 -3.59
CA GLU A 545 20.30 -21.53 -4.88
C GLU A 545 19.83 -20.10 -5.19
N PHE A 546 18.84 -19.59 -4.45
CA PHE A 546 18.41 -18.19 -4.53
C PHE A 546 17.70 -17.73 -3.25
N ALA A 547 17.73 -16.42 -2.99
CA ALA A 547 16.97 -15.81 -1.92
C ALA A 547 15.48 -15.91 -2.24
N GLY A 548 14.68 -16.40 -1.30
CA GLY A 548 13.27 -16.71 -1.52
C GLY A 548 12.99 -18.15 -1.96
N GLN A 549 14.00 -19.02 -2.07
CA GLN A 549 13.75 -20.46 -2.28
C GLN A 549 13.09 -21.07 -1.03
N ASN A 550 12.12 -21.95 -1.22
CA ASN A 550 11.48 -22.66 -0.10
C ASN A 550 12.50 -23.60 0.55
N ILE A 551 12.61 -23.58 1.87
CA ILE A 551 13.46 -24.51 2.65
C ILE A 551 12.61 -25.56 3.38
N GLY A 552 11.39 -25.17 3.75
CA GLY A 552 10.41 -26.03 4.39
C GLY A 552 9.08 -25.32 4.49
N ILE A 553 8.09 -25.98 5.07
CA ILE A 553 6.75 -25.43 5.34
C ILE A 553 6.36 -25.69 6.78
N VAL A 554 5.98 -24.63 7.49
CA VAL A 554 5.43 -24.69 8.84
C VAL A 554 3.95 -25.04 8.74
N ILE A 555 3.51 -26.03 9.52
CA ILE A 555 2.10 -26.41 9.65
C ILE A 555 1.55 -25.97 11.00
N ALA A 556 0.38 -25.32 11.00
CA ALA A 556 -0.33 -24.89 12.21
C ALA A 556 -1.85 -24.95 12.05
N GLU A 557 -2.59 -24.83 13.16
CA GLU A 557 -4.07 -24.85 13.20
C GLU A 557 -4.71 -23.63 12.53
N THR A 558 -3.98 -22.53 12.38
CA THR A 558 -4.49 -21.32 11.72
C THR A 558 -3.45 -20.73 10.79
N GLN A 559 -3.91 -20.09 9.72
CA GLN A 559 -3.07 -19.37 8.77
C GLN A 559 -2.19 -18.33 9.46
N LYS A 560 -2.73 -17.61 10.46
CA LYS A 560 -1.99 -16.61 11.24
C LYS A 560 -0.81 -17.24 11.99
N TYR A 561 -1.02 -18.38 12.65
CA TYR A 561 0.03 -19.07 13.39
C TYR A 561 1.13 -19.58 12.46
N ALA A 562 0.76 -20.21 11.34
CA ALA A 562 1.73 -20.69 10.36
C ALA A 562 2.62 -19.54 9.85
N TYR A 563 2.03 -18.43 9.40
CA TYR A 563 2.80 -17.29 8.89
C TYR A 563 3.70 -16.66 9.93
N MET A 564 3.21 -16.47 11.16
CA MET A 564 3.99 -15.83 12.21
C MET A 564 5.13 -16.75 12.66
N ALA A 565 4.88 -18.04 12.81
CA ALA A 565 5.91 -19.01 13.16
C ALA A 565 6.98 -19.15 12.06
N ALA A 566 6.59 -19.18 10.79
CA ALA A 566 7.55 -19.23 9.67
C ALA A 566 8.51 -18.03 9.67
N LYS A 567 8.04 -16.83 10.07
CA LYS A 567 8.90 -15.64 10.24
C LYS A 567 9.86 -15.73 11.43
N GLN A 568 9.57 -16.60 12.40
CA GLN A 568 10.42 -16.83 13.57
C GLN A 568 11.50 -17.90 13.29
N ALA A 569 11.46 -18.53 12.11
CA ALA A 569 12.47 -19.48 11.68
C ALA A 569 13.84 -18.80 11.55
N ILE A 570 14.88 -19.46 12.06
CA ILE A 570 16.29 -19.11 11.89
C ILE A 570 16.92 -20.25 11.10
N ILE A 571 17.45 -19.94 9.92
CA ILE A 571 18.15 -20.90 9.08
C ILE A 571 19.64 -20.73 9.33
N GLU A 572 20.32 -21.83 9.63
CA GLU A 572 21.77 -21.85 9.79
C GLU A 572 22.41 -22.12 8.42
N TYR A 573 23.22 -21.17 7.97
CA TYR A 573 23.86 -21.18 6.66
C TYR A 573 25.36 -21.40 6.74
N SER A 574 25.93 -21.96 5.68
CA SER A 574 27.37 -22.00 5.45
C SER A 574 27.67 -21.70 3.99
N THR A 575 28.57 -20.76 3.75
CA THR A 575 29.11 -20.45 2.41
C THR A 575 30.45 -21.12 2.15
N GLU A 576 30.96 -21.92 3.10
CA GLU A 576 32.20 -22.69 2.93
C GLU A 576 32.12 -23.58 1.68
N ASN A 577 33.16 -23.52 0.84
CA ASN A 577 33.31 -24.28 -0.40
C ASN A 577 32.21 -24.02 -1.45
N LEU A 578 31.49 -22.91 -1.36
CA LEU A 578 30.57 -22.45 -2.40
C LEU A 578 31.18 -21.27 -3.16
N GLU A 579 30.96 -21.28 -4.48
CA GLU A 579 31.24 -20.11 -5.31
C GLU A 579 30.31 -18.94 -4.94
N PRO A 580 30.76 -17.69 -5.09
CA PRO A 580 29.92 -16.51 -4.91
C PRO A 580 28.64 -16.59 -5.75
N PRO A 581 27.51 -16.06 -5.26
CA PRO A 581 26.27 -16.04 -6.02
C PRO A 581 26.40 -15.18 -7.29
N ILE A 582 25.85 -15.66 -8.39
CA ILE A 582 25.72 -14.91 -9.64
C ILE A 582 24.40 -14.14 -9.58
N LEU A 583 24.46 -12.81 -9.52
CA LEU A 583 23.27 -11.97 -9.27
C LEU A 583 22.87 -11.10 -10.47
N THR A 584 23.82 -10.77 -11.34
CA THR A 584 23.58 -9.93 -12.52
C THR A 584 23.75 -10.71 -13.83
N ILE A 585 23.22 -10.17 -14.92
CA ILE A 585 23.41 -10.73 -16.26
C ILE A 585 24.90 -10.67 -16.62
N GLU A 586 25.57 -9.59 -16.25
CA GLU A 586 27.00 -9.38 -16.46
C GLU A 586 27.84 -10.43 -15.73
N ASP A 587 27.50 -10.75 -14.47
CA ASP A 587 28.14 -11.84 -13.73
C ASP A 587 27.94 -13.18 -14.44
N ALA A 588 26.71 -13.46 -14.89
CA ALA A 588 26.40 -14.72 -15.58
C ALA A 588 27.21 -14.86 -16.88
N ILE A 589 27.39 -13.76 -17.63
CA ILE A 589 28.22 -13.73 -18.83
C ILE A 589 29.69 -14.00 -18.49
N GLN A 590 30.23 -13.32 -17.47
CA GLN A 590 31.62 -13.46 -17.05
C GLN A 590 31.94 -14.90 -16.61
N HIS A 591 30.99 -15.58 -15.97
CA HIS A 591 31.15 -16.95 -15.46
C HIS A 591 30.69 -18.02 -16.46
N ASN A 592 30.23 -17.64 -17.67
CA ASN A 592 29.64 -18.55 -18.65
C ASN A 592 28.48 -19.40 -18.09
N SER A 593 27.68 -18.82 -17.20
CA SER A 593 26.57 -19.49 -16.53
C SER A 593 25.26 -19.27 -17.27
N TYR A 594 24.96 -20.15 -18.24
CA TYR A 594 23.79 -20.04 -19.11
C TYR A 594 22.89 -21.27 -19.01
N PHE A 595 21.57 -21.05 -19.16
CA PHE A 595 20.65 -22.15 -19.44
C PHE A 595 20.85 -22.65 -20.88
N PRO A 596 20.79 -23.97 -21.13
CA PRO A 596 20.83 -24.51 -22.49
C PRO A 596 19.66 -23.97 -23.34
N VAL A 597 19.99 -23.34 -24.47
CA VAL A 597 18.98 -22.87 -25.42
C VAL A 597 18.57 -24.03 -26.33
N LEU A 598 17.29 -24.40 -26.30
CA LEU A 598 16.76 -25.46 -27.15
C LEU A 598 16.86 -25.02 -28.63
N PRO A 599 17.25 -25.92 -29.57
CA PRO A 599 17.52 -25.54 -30.96
C PRO A 599 16.36 -24.82 -31.67
N PHE A 600 15.11 -25.15 -31.35
CA PHE A 600 13.93 -24.52 -31.96
C PHE A 600 13.65 -23.10 -31.43
N LEU A 601 14.29 -22.69 -30.32
CA LEU A 601 14.24 -21.33 -29.77
C LEU A 601 15.42 -20.47 -30.24
N ALA A 602 16.43 -21.07 -30.86
CA ALA A 602 17.59 -20.34 -31.33
C ALA A 602 17.19 -19.40 -32.48
N PRO A 603 17.57 -18.10 -32.42
CA PRO A 603 17.27 -17.17 -33.48
C PRO A 603 17.96 -17.60 -34.78
N GLN A 604 17.24 -17.46 -35.90
CA GLN A 604 17.79 -17.70 -37.22
C GLN A 604 18.35 -16.38 -37.79
N PRO A 605 19.58 -16.36 -38.34
CA PRO A 605 20.09 -15.19 -39.04
C PRO A 605 19.19 -14.81 -40.22
N VAL A 606 18.84 -13.53 -40.34
CA VAL A 606 18.03 -12.99 -41.45
C VAL A 606 18.86 -11.96 -42.20
N GLY A 607 19.13 -12.21 -43.48
CA GLY A 607 19.91 -11.31 -44.34
C GLY A 607 21.41 -11.30 -44.05
N ASP A 608 22.12 -10.36 -44.70
CA ASP A 608 23.55 -10.10 -44.49
C ASP A 608 23.72 -8.83 -43.65
N PHE A 609 24.14 -9.00 -42.40
CA PHE A 609 24.33 -7.91 -41.45
C PHE A 609 25.44 -6.95 -41.89
N ASP A 610 26.56 -7.47 -42.40
CA ASP A 610 27.72 -6.66 -42.77
C ASP A 610 27.41 -5.81 -43.98
N GLN A 611 26.72 -6.38 -44.97
CA GLN A 611 26.21 -5.62 -46.11
C GLN A 611 25.26 -4.50 -45.66
N GLY A 612 24.25 -4.84 -44.84
CA GLY A 612 23.28 -3.85 -44.35
C GLY A 612 23.92 -2.70 -43.56
N MET A 613 24.91 -3.01 -42.71
CA MET A 613 25.66 -1.99 -41.95
C MET A 613 26.58 -1.16 -42.86
N SER A 614 27.09 -1.72 -43.96
CA SER A 614 27.91 -0.99 -44.93
C SER A 614 27.11 0.06 -45.70
N GLU A 615 25.88 -0.30 -46.11
CA GLU A 615 24.96 0.51 -46.93
C GLU A 615 24.18 1.55 -46.12
N ALA A 616 24.10 1.42 -44.79
CA ALA A 616 23.36 2.34 -43.94
C ALA A 616 23.98 3.76 -43.90
N ASP A 617 23.14 4.78 -44.11
CA ASP A 617 23.51 6.21 -44.02
C ASP A 617 23.93 6.64 -42.60
N HIS A 618 23.28 6.06 -41.59
CA HIS A 618 23.58 6.30 -40.16
C HIS A 618 23.87 4.97 -39.47
N LYS A 619 25.02 4.90 -38.80
CA LYS A 619 25.54 3.67 -38.20
C LYS A 619 25.56 3.81 -36.68
N ILE A 620 24.81 2.95 -36.00
CA ILE A 620 24.86 2.82 -34.54
C ILE A 620 25.82 1.67 -34.23
N LEU A 621 27.03 2.01 -33.80
CA LEU A 621 28.08 1.01 -33.55
C LEU A 621 27.84 0.23 -32.25
N SER A 622 27.22 0.87 -31.27
CA SER A 622 26.79 0.22 -30.03
C SER A 622 25.64 1.00 -29.38
N GLY A 623 24.80 0.27 -28.66
CA GLY A 623 23.75 0.79 -27.82
C GLY A 623 23.39 -0.27 -26.79
N GLU A 624 23.14 0.17 -25.56
CA GLU A 624 22.75 -0.72 -24.47
C GLU A 624 21.44 -0.22 -23.87
N ILE A 625 20.52 -1.16 -23.64
CA ILE A 625 19.24 -0.90 -22.98
C ILE A 625 19.07 -1.96 -21.91
N LYS A 626 18.87 -1.53 -20.66
CA LYS A 626 18.49 -2.40 -19.55
C LYS A 626 16.99 -2.29 -19.32
N LEU A 627 16.33 -3.44 -19.25
CA LEU A 627 14.91 -3.56 -18.93
C LEU A 627 14.78 -4.26 -17.59
N GLU A 628 14.08 -3.62 -16.67
CA GLU A 628 13.85 -4.17 -15.33
C GLU A 628 12.75 -5.24 -15.35
N SER A 629 12.76 -6.07 -14.31
CA SER A 629 11.75 -7.11 -14.12
C SER A 629 10.37 -6.53 -13.77
N GLN A 630 9.31 -7.30 -14.03
CA GLN A 630 7.94 -6.94 -13.65
C GLN A 630 7.30 -8.03 -12.78
N TYR A 631 6.66 -7.62 -11.69
CA TYR A 631 5.85 -8.52 -10.87
C TYR A 631 4.42 -8.67 -11.43
N TYR A 632 3.90 -9.91 -11.47
CA TYR A 632 2.58 -10.22 -12.04
C TYR A 632 1.44 -9.46 -11.34
N PHE A 633 1.45 -9.45 -10.00
CA PHE A 633 0.47 -8.76 -9.14
C PHE A 633 -0.99 -9.20 -9.42
N TYR A 634 -1.22 -10.52 -9.53
CA TYR A 634 -2.57 -11.07 -9.53
C TYR A 634 -3.26 -10.83 -8.18
N MET A 635 -4.57 -10.56 -8.21
CA MET A 635 -5.32 -10.15 -7.01
C MET A 635 -5.65 -11.33 -6.09
N GLU A 636 -5.88 -12.52 -6.66
CA GLU A 636 -5.86 -13.78 -5.91
C GLU A 636 -4.42 -14.28 -5.88
N THR A 637 -3.80 -14.38 -4.71
CA THR A 637 -2.44 -14.93 -4.57
C THR A 637 -2.38 -16.43 -4.89
N GLN A 638 -1.17 -17.00 -4.96
CA GLN A 638 -1.02 -18.46 -5.08
C GLN A 638 -1.74 -19.13 -3.91
N THR A 639 -2.69 -20.00 -4.22
CA THR A 639 -3.59 -20.61 -3.23
C THR A 639 -3.95 -22.02 -3.67
N ALA A 640 -3.91 -22.98 -2.74
CA ALA A 640 -4.36 -24.34 -2.95
C ALA A 640 -5.00 -24.91 -1.69
N LEU A 641 -5.98 -25.78 -1.86
CA LEU A 641 -6.61 -26.60 -0.83
C LEU A 641 -6.49 -28.06 -1.23
N ALA A 642 -5.67 -28.81 -0.50
CA ALA A 642 -5.46 -30.23 -0.72
C ALA A 642 -6.30 -31.05 0.26
N ILE A 643 -7.07 -32.00 -0.26
CA ILE A 643 -7.95 -32.88 0.51
C ILE A 643 -7.58 -34.32 0.16
N PRO A 644 -6.90 -35.03 1.08
CA PRO A 644 -6.69 -36.47 0.96
C PRO A 644 -8.02 -37.21 0.89
N ASP A 645 -8.06 -38.27 0.10
CA ASP A 645 -9.22 -39.13 -0.12
C ASP A 645 -8.84 -40.60 0.16
N GLU A 646 -9.79 -41.53 0.02
CA GLU A 646 -9.52 -42.96 0.16
C GLU A 646 -8.53 -43.48 -0.92
N ASP A 647 -8.00 -44.69 -0.72
CA ASP A 647 -7.13 -45.38 -1.68
C ASP A 647 -5.89 -44.58 -2.14
N ASN A 648 -5.27 -43.84 -1.22
CA ASN A 648 -4.13 -42.94 -1.51
C ASN A 648 -4.43 -41.93 -2.63
N CYS A 649 -5.69 -41.52 -2.78
CA CYS A 649 -6.08 -40.47 -3.71
C CYS A 649 -6.05 -39.10 -3.03
N ILE A 650 -5.97 -38.05 -3.85
CA ILE A 650 -5.99 -36.67 -3.38
C ILE A 650 -6.66 -35.76 -4.39
N THR A 651 -7.54 -34.89 -3.89
CA THR A 651 -8.10 -33.79 -4.66
C THR A 651 -7.48 -32.48 -4.22
N VAL A 652 -6.92 -31.72 -5.16
CA VAL A 652 -6.35 -30.40 -4.91
C VAL A 652 -7.12 -29.35 -5.69
N TYR A 653 -7.78 -28.43 -4.98
CA TYR A 653 -8.31 -27.21 -5.56
C TYR A 653 -7.16 -26.22 -5.67
N SER A 654 -6.84 -25.76 -6.86
CA SER A 654 -5.65 -24.92 -7.07
C SER A 654 -5.94 -23.73 -7.98
N SER A 655 -5.34 -22.60 -7.66
CA SER A 655 -5.32 -21.44 -8.53
C SER A 655 -4.16 -21.57 -9.53
N ALA A 656 -4.35 -22.42 -10.54
CA ALA A 656 -3.31 -22.78 -11.52
C ALA A 656 -3.76 -22.58 -12.97
N GLN A 657 -2.86 -22.13 -13.85
CA GLN A 657 -3.11 -22.03 -15.30
C GLN A 657 -2.87 -23.37 -16.02
N LEU A 658 -2.02 -24.24 -15.47
CA LEU A 658 -1.68 -25.55 -16.04
C LEU A 658 -1.94 -26.68 -15.01
N PRO A 659 -3.21 -27.09 -14.82
CA PRO A 659 -3.55 -28.14 -13.85
C PRO A 659 -2.82 -29.47 -14.07
N GLU A 660 -2.51 -29.82 -15.32
CA GLU A 660 -1.75 -31.03 -15.69
C GLU A 660 -0.33 -31.00 -15.11
N ILE A 661 0.38 -29.88 -15.22
CA ILE A 661 1.73 -29.74 -14.64
C ILE A 661 1.66 -29.80 -13.12
N THR A 662 0.65 -29.17 -12.52
CA THR A 662 0.41 -29.26 -11.08
C THR A 662 0.12 -30.70 -10.64
N GLN A 663 -0.66 -31.46 -11.40
CA GLN A 663 -0.93 -32.88 -11.13
C GLN A 663 0.37 -33.68 -11.12
N ASN A 664 1.23 -33.47 -12.12
CA ASN A 664 2.50 -34.17 -12.23
C ASN A 664 3.39 -33.89 -11.02
N VAL A 665 3.56 -32.60 -10.68
CA VAL A 665 4.37 -32.19 -9.52
C VAL A 665 3.85 -32.81 -8.22
N VAL A 666 2.53 -32.81 -7.99
CA VAL A 666 1.92 -33.41 -6.79
C VAL A 666 2.15 -34.92 -6.74
N ALA A 667 1.91 -35.62 -7.85
CA ALA A 667 2.12 -37.07 -7.96
C ALA A 667 3.60 -37.44 -7.75
N ASP A 668 4.51 -36.70 -8.37
CA ASP A 668 5.95 -36.86 -8.24
C ASP A 668 6.42 -36.62 -6.80
N CYS A 669 5.95 -35.56 -6.13
CA CYS A 669 6.28 -35.29 -4.74
C CYS A 669 5.83 -36.42 -3.81
N LEU A 670 4.62 -36.93 -4.03
CA LEU A 670 4.01 -37.95 -3.18
C LEU A 670 4.47 -39.38 -3.53
N GLY A 671 5.07 -39.59 -4.70
CA GLY A 671 5.44 -40.93 -5.18
C GLY A 671 4.22 -41.80 -5.51
N ILE A 672 3.11 -41.20 -5.93
CA ILE A 672 1.85 -41.90 -6.25
C ILE A 672 1.50 -41.81 -7.75
N PRO A 673 0.69 -42.73 -8.30
CA PRO A 673 0.28 -42.66 -9.70
C PRO A 673 -0.51 -41.39 -10.03
N TYR A 674 -0.35 -40.85 -11.25
CA TYR A 674 -1.07 -39.65 -11.68
C TYR A 674 -2.60 -39.76 -11.57
N HIS A 675 -3.16 -40.96 -11.78
CA HIS A 675 -4.61 -41.19 -11.67
C HIS A 675 -5.15 -41.05 -10.23
N ASN A 676 -4.29 -41.10 -9.22
CA ASN A 676 -4.64 -40.85 -7.82
C ASN A 676 -4.68 -39.36 -7.48
N VAL A 677 -4.20 -38.49 -8.37
CA VAL A 677 -4.15 -37.04 -8.16
C VAL A 677 -5.17 -36.35 -9.05
N ARG A 678 -6.07 -35.59 -8.44
CA ARG A 678 -7.06 -34.77 -9.15
C ARG A 678 -6.85 -33.30 -8.84
N ILE A 679 -6.57 -32.49 -9.87
CA ILE A 679 -6.48 -31.04 -9.75
C ILE A 679 -7.76 -30.38 -10.27
N ILE A 680 -8.34 -29.46 -9.50
CA ILE A 680 -9.56 -28.72 -9.87
C ILE A 680 -9.26 -27.21 -9.88
N THR A 681 -9.37 -26.61 -11.06
CA THR A 681 -9.33 -25.15 -11.23
C THR A 681 -10.63 -24.65 -11.84
N ARG A 682 -11.53 -24.08 -11.04
CA ARG A 682 -12.79 -23.51 -11.56
C ARG A 682 -12.59 -22.15 -12.24
N ARG A 683 -11.77 -21.28 -11.61
CA ARG A 683 -11.46 -19.92 -12.05
C ARG A 683 -10.18 -19.45 -11.37
N VAL A 684 -9.54 -18.42 -11.91
CA VAL A 684 -8.29 -17.84 -11.41
C VAL A 684 -8.42 -16.33 -11.33
N GLY A 685 -8.14 -15.73 -10.18
CA GLY A 685 -8.19 -14.28 -9.90
C GLY A 685 -6.98 -13.51 -10.43
N GLY A 686 -6.68 -13.72 -11.71
CA GLY A 686 -5.47 -13.24 -12.39
C GLY A 686 -4.34 -14.27 -12.32
N GLY A 687 -3.67 -14.49 -13.45
CA GLY A 687 -2.53 -15.40 -13.56
C GLY A 687 -1.35 -14.74 -14.26
N PHE A 688 -1.59 -14.16 -15.44
CA PHE A 688 -0.60 -13.38 -16.21
C PHE A 688 0.70 -14.14 -16.51
N GLY A 689 0.65 -15.47 -16.54
CA GLY A 689 1.82 -16.37 -16.70
C GLY A 689 2.42 -16.82 -15.37
N GLY A 690 2.29 -16.03 -14.30
CA GLY A 690 2.86 -16.35 -12.98
C GLY A 690 2.20 -17.54 -12.26
N LYS A 691 1.07 -18.05 -12.76
CA LYS A 691 0.38 -19.23 -12.26
C LYS A 691 0.46 -20.43 -13.22
N ALA A 692 1.28 -20.36 -14.26
CA ALA A 692 1.53 -21.48 -15.15
C ALA A 692 2.36 -22.57 -14.47
N MET A 693 3.47 -22.19 -13.84
CA MET A 693 4.42 -23.13 -13.25
C MET A 693 4.53 -22.97 -11.74
N LYS A 694 4.74 -21.73 -11.27
CA LYS A 694 4.99 -21.43 -9.85
C LYS A 694 3.79 -21.72 -8.94
N GLY A 695 2.58 -21.95 -9.49
CA GLY A 695 1.41 -22.39 -8.73
C GLY A 695 1.53 -23.82 -8.19
N SER A 696 2.40 -24.64 -8.77
CA SER A 696 2.59 -26.03 -8.33
C SER A 696 3.23 -26.13 -6.95
N TYR A 697 4.10 -25.19 -6.57
CA TYR A 697 4.73 -25.12 -5.25
C TYR A 697 3.74 -25.11 -4.10
N VAL A 698 2.70 -24.26 -4.19
CA VAL A 698 1.66 -24.18 -3.14
C VAL A 698 0.72 -25.39 -3.17
N SER A 699 0.69 -26.12 -4.29
CA SER A 699 -0.25 -27.21 -4.52
C SER A 699 0.29 -28.56 -4.09
N ALA A 700 1.62 -28.75 -4.04
CA ALA A 700 2.30 -29.97 -3.61
C ALA A 700 2.09 -30.21 -2.10
N PRO A 701 1.13 -31.06 -1.69
CA PRO A 701 0.89 -31.34 -0.29
C PRO A 701 1.83 -32.46 0.11
N LEU A 702 2.78 -32.17 0.98
CA LEU A 702 3.63 -33.22 1.54
C LEU A 702 2.98 -33.76 2.81
N TYR A 703 1.96 -34.59 2.61
CA TYR A 703 1.32 -35.31 3.70
C TYR A 703 1.80 -36.76 3.66
N ASN A 704 2.59 -37.16 4.66
CA ASN A 704 2.98 -38.55 4.82
C ASN A 704 1.84 -39.31 5.53
N ASN A 705 1.33 -40.35 4.88
CA ASN A 705 0.21 -41.13 5.39
C ASN A 705 0.60 -41.87 6.69
N MET A 706 -0.32 -41.93 7.66
CA MET A 706 -0.30 -42.72 8.90
C MET A 706 0.62 -42.25 10.07
N ARG A 707 0.12 -41.30 10.90
CA ARG A 707 0.16 -41.30 12.39
C ARG A 707 0.02 -39.87 12.94
N ILE A 708 -1.12 -39.24 12.72
CA ILE A 708 -1.68 -38.35 13.73
C ILE A 708 -2.88 -39.13 14.27
N ASN A 709 -2.66 -39.87 15.35
CA ASN A 709 -3.77 -40.40 16.13
C ASN A 709 -4.57 -39.20 16.61
N LEU A 710 -5.77 -39.02 16.07
CA LEU A 710 -6.89 -38.47 16.84
C LEU A 710 -7.40 -39.57 17.77
#